data_AF-A0A5B8M2P9-F1
#
_entry.id   AF-A0A5B8M2P9-F1
#
_cell.length_a   1.000
_cell.length_b   1.000
_cell.length_c   1.000
_cell.angle_alpha   90.00
_cell.angle_beta   90.00
_cell.angle_gamma   90.00
#
_symmetry.space_group_name_H-M   'P 1'
#
loop_
_entity.id
_entity.type
_entity.pdbx_description
1 polymer ?
#
loop_
_entity_poly.entity_id
_entity_poly.type
_entity_poly.pdbx_seq_one_letter_code
_entity_poly.pdbx_strand_id
1 'polypeptide(L)'
;MFLLSDATIVLSPSDLTTASTCEFDFLRRLDGRLGWGPEVARPTDAMLERTSRLGDEHERRVLDRYVERFGEGVARFERPEHPDVAGLTEAAAATAEAFRAGAPVVYQGVFFDPLHEPDGAEAGTAVAFVGYADFIVRESDGRYTVEDTKLARRAKVTALLQVAAYALQLERIGIEPSPDVRLLLGDGSVSTHRLDDILPVYRKRIARLHAIVREHLADGEAVRWGDERFVADGRCDTCAAEVEANRDVLLTAGLRVTQRPRFVAAGIRTIEDLAASSDDLEVDRVAPSTIASLRQQAQLQLAAEAGSPPPVVVYNAPALAALPTPDDGDIFFDFEGDPLYTEGDDGQWGIDYLFGVVQTDGEFQPFWAHTFAEERQALIDFLRDVARRRAEHPGMHIYHYASYERTHLLNLAARHGVGEDEVDDLLRDNVLVDLYPLVRKAIRVGSRSYSIKKLEPLYMGDELRSGEVQDAGTSIEEYATARALLMAGEVEEGRHRLDEIAAYNRYDCVSTLRLRDWLLERAADAGVPIGLPAPEREVPELEPSTLRDDLLARAGESAEPHAAGADATRLRTDDETAAAFAAAALDYHKREQKSFWWAHFARLVDPVEAWANTRDVLVVERAELERDWYRDEGQRSDRRVLRLHGQFGPGSTVKAGRGAYLLYEFPGPFPAGRGDPGARNTRSVTLVGVGDDWALVEETRADAVPAYDTMPSAITPGPPPSPGRQKQAIESWCQSIVDATPEWPHDPVTDLLRRVPPRTRGDAVAQRVEAASDDTLVDAVSRTVADLDDSYLAVQGPPGTGKTYLGAHVIASLVRERHWKIGVVAQSHAVVEHLLASVAATAGLDAELVGKVPQTGTEPDDDCPYTVLDKDGQLDFALAHADSGFVVGGTAWDFANPARVPVHSLDLLVIDEAGQFSLASTAAAAVAARNLLLLGDPQQLPQVSQGLHPEPVDQSALGWISAGHDVLPAELGYFLAQTRRMHPALAAPVSTLSYEGRLRAHPDAATRHLDAVAAGLHPVPVHHDGDSTESPAEAQRVVEIVESVLGSTWREGGAERPLTDDDIIVVTPYNAQLACVHEALAAAGHPQVRVGTVDKFQGREAVLAIVSLAASSAEYAPRGMGFLIMKNRLNVAVSRAKWAAYVVYSPQLTEHLPHRPEGVAELSAFITLVEGTE
;
A
#
# COMPACT_ATOMS: atom_id res chain seq x y z
N MET A 1 2.92 6.79 32.97
CA MET A 1 3.23 8.06 33.64
C MET A 1 2.88 8.08 35.13
N PHE A 2 3.75 8.65 35.97
CA PHE A 2 3.48 9.03 37.37
C PHE A 2 4.33 10.22 37.81
N LEU A 3 4.03 10.80 38.97
CA LEU A 3 4.77 11.92 39.55
C LEU A 3 5.67 11.42 40.69
N LEU A 4 6.92 11.90 40.72
CA LEU A 4 7.82 11.71 41.85
C LEU A 4 7.52 12.73 42.96
N SER A 5 8.11 12.51 44.15
CA SER A 5 7.91 13.37 45.33
C SER A 5 8.35 14.82 45.13
N ASP A 6 9.22 15.10 44.16
CA ASP A 6 9.70 16.42 43.75
C ASP A 6 8.88 17.02 42.59
N ALA A 7 7.75 16.40 42.24
CA ALA A 7 6.89 16.75 41.10
C ALA A 7 7.54 16.56 39.70
N THR A 8 8.65 15.82 39.61
CA THR A 8 9.19 15.35 38.33
C THR A 8 8.20 14.40 37.66
N ILE A 9 7.91 14.62 36.37
CA ILE A 9 7.04 13.75 35.56
C ILE A 9 7.87 12.57 35.07
N VAL A 10 7.44 11.34 35.39
CA VAL A 10 8.07 10.13 34.88
C VAL A 10 7.23 9.57 33.73
N LEU A 11 7.82 9.53 32.54
CA LEU A 11 7.22 8.98 31.32
C LEU A 11 7.71 7.55 31.05
N SER A 12 6.89 6.76 30.37
CA SER A 12 7.26 5.45 29.85
C SER A 12 7.05 5.37 28.32
N PRO A 13 7.56 4.33 27.64
CA PRO A 13 7.28 4.10 26.22
C PRO A 13 5.78 4.07 25.86
N SER A 14 4.92 3.64 26.80
CA SER A 14 3.46 3.65 26.58
C SER A 14 2.86 5.06 26.56
N ASP A 15 3.47 6.01 27.25
CA ASP A 15 3.05 7.41 27.23
C ASP A 15 3.36 8.05 25.87
N LEU A 16 4.53 7.73 25.29
CA LEU A 16 4.89 8.11 23.92
C LEU A 16 3.88 7.57 22.89
N THR A 17 3.45 6.32 23.07
CA THR A 17 2.41 5.71 22.23
C THR A 17 1.07 6.46 22.32
N THR A 18 0.66 6.81 23.55
CA THR A 18 -0.59 7.54 23.78
C THR A 18 -0.54 8.92 23.11
N ALA A 19 0.51 9.70 23.37
CA ALA A 19 0.68 11.04 22.82
C ALA A 19 0.82 11.05 21.29
N SER A 20 1.46 10.03 20.71
CA SER A 20 1.58 9.90 19.26
C SER A 20 0.26 9.54 18.56
N THR A 21 -0.75 9.08 19.32
CA THR A 21 -2.09 8.77 18.80
C THR A 21 -3.05 9.94 19.02
N CYS A 22 -3.06 10.49 20.24
CA CYS A 22 -3.90 11.61 20.64
C CYS A 22 -3.19 12.42 21.73
N GLU A 23 -2.68 13.60 21.36
CA GLU A 23 -2.00 14.51 22.29
C GLU A 23 -2.98 15.01 23.37
N PHE A 24 -4.24 15.25 22.98
CA PHE A 24 -5.29 15.65 23.92
C PHE A 24 -5.58 14.58 24.99
N ASP A 25 -5.68 13.30 24.64
CA ASP A 25 -5.89 12.20 25.61
C ASP A 25 -4.69 12.09 26.57
N PHE A 26 -3.47 12.18 26.05
CA PHE A 26 -2.27 12.20 26.87
C PHE A 26 -2.30 13.35 27.89
N LEU A 27 -2.62 14.57 27.45
CA LEU A 27 -2.69 15.75 28.33
C LEU A 27 -3.80 15.64 29.36
N ARG A 28 -4.99 15.11 29.02
CA ARG A 28 -6.06 14.90 30.01
C ARG A 28 -5.66 13.88 31.08
N ARG A 29 -4.89 12.86 30.73
CA ARG A 29 -4.30 11.93 31.72
C ARG A 29 -3.27 12.63 32.61
N LEU A 30 -2.46 13.52 32.04
CA LEU A 30 -1.52 14.35 32.79
C LEU A 30 -2.25 15.30 33.76
N ASP A 31 -3.32 15.94 33.32
CA ASP A 31 -4.16 16.80 34.16
C ASP A 31 -4.72 16.08 35.38
N GLY A 32 -5.19 14.84 35.19
CA GLY A 32 -5.66 14.00 36.29
C GLY A 32 -4.56 13.72 37.32
N ARG A 33 -3.31 13.50 36.87
CA ARG A 33 -2.15 13.29 37.76
C ARG A 33 -1.69 14.57 38.46
N LEU A 34 -1.77 15.70 37.78
CA LEU A 34 -1.43 17.03 38.34
C LEU A 34 -2.53 17.60 39.24
N GLY A 35 -3.73 16.99 39.24
CA GLY A 35 -4.90 17.48 39.96
C GLY A 35 -5.55 18.71 39.31
N TRP A 36 -5.28 18.96 38.03
CA TRP A 36 -5.87 20.06 37.25
C TRP A 36 -7.24 19.69 36.67
N GLY A 37 -7.53 18.38 36.54
CA GLY A 37 -8.79 17.86 36.04
C GLY A 37 -9.18 16.54 36.71
N PRO A 38 -10.38 16.01 36.39
CA PRO A 38 -10.78 14.68 36.86
C PRO A 38 -9.85 13.61 36.27
N GLU A 39 -9.64 12.54 37.03
CA GLU A 39 -8.91 11.38 36.53
C GLU A 39 -9.69 10.72 35.38
N VAL A 40 -9.02 10.52 34.25
CA VAL A 40 -9.62 9.86 33.08
C VAL A 40 -9.78 8.38 33.40
N ALA A 41 -11.03 7.94 33.64
CA ALA A 41 -11.35 6.54 33.87
C ALA A 41 -11.07 5.75 32.60
N ARG A 42 -10.35 4.63 32.71
CA ARG A 42 -10.27 3.63 31.65
C ARG A 42 -11.47 2.72 31.78
N PRO A 43 -12.38 2.64 30.79
CA PRO A 43 -13.38 1.59 30.82
C PRO A 43 -12.67 0.24 30.82
N THR A 44 -13.05 -0.63 31.76
CA THR A 44 -12.67 -2.05 31.74
C THR A 44 -13.43 -2.71 30.59
N ASP A 45 -12.72 -2.98 29.51
CA ASP A 45 -13.15 -3.80 28.39
C ASP A 45 -12.58 -5.20 28.62
N ALA A 46 -13.44 -6.19 28.77
CA ALA A 46 -13.01 -7.54 29.11
C ALA A 46 -12.27 -8.22 27.94
N MET A 47 -12.39 -7.72 26.71
CA MET A 47 -11.52 -8.10 25.58
C MET A 47 -10.08 -7.60 25.79
N LEU A 48 -9.90 -6.39 26.35
CA LEU A 48 -8.58 -5.86 26.70
C LEU A 48 -7.96 -6.65 27.84
N GLU A 49 -8.74 -7.02 28.87
CA GLU A 49 -8.25 -7.87 29.97
C GLU A 49 -7.81 -9.25 29.47
N ARG A 50 -8.62 -9.89 28.60
CA ARG A 50 -8.28 -11.18 27.98
C ARG A 50 -7.00 -11.07 27.14
N THR A 51 -6.88 -10.01 26.34
CA THR A 51 -5.68 -9.75 25.53
C THR A 51 -4.43 -9.59 26.41
N SER A 52 -4.56 -8.89 27.55
CA SER A 52 -3.45 -8.72 28.51
C SER A 52 -3.01 -10.07 29.09
N ARG A 53 -3.95 -10.91 29.55
CA ARG A 53 -3.64 -12.23 30.12
C ARG A 53 -2.93 -13.14 29.10
N LEU A 54 -3.43 -13.20 27.86
CA LEU A 54 -2.79 -13.98 26.79
C LEU A 54 -1.42 -13.43 26.42
N GLY A 55 -1.23 -12.11 26.50
CA GLY A 55 0.08 -11.45 26.37
C GLY A 55 1.08 -11.92 27.43
N ASP A 56 0.67 -11.92 28.70
CA ASP A 56 1.51 -12.39 29.82
C ASP A 56 1.86 -13.88 29.68
N GLU A 57 0.93 -14.70 29.19
CA GLU A 57 1.17 -16.12 28.89
C GLU A 57 2.18 -16.30 27.75
N HIS A 58 2.10 -15.50 26.70
CA HIS A 58 3.06 -15.50 25.60
C HIS A 58 4.46 -15.10 26.05
N GLU A 59 4.58 -14.02 26.83
CA GLU A 59 5.84 -13.59 27.43
C GLU A 59 6.45 -14.70 28.30
N ARG A 60 5.64 -15.36 29.13
CA ARG A 60 6.08 -16.48 29.97
C ARG A 60 6.58 -17.67 29.14
N ARG A 61 5.91 -18.03 28.04
CA ARG A 61 6.39 -19.10 27.12
C ARG A 61 7.75 -18.76 26.52
N VAL A 62 7.97 -17.50 26.15
CA VAL A 62 9.27 -17.03 25.64
C VAL A 62 10.34 -17.13 26.74
N LEU A 63 10.02 -16.70 27.97
CA LEU A 63 10.91 -16.83 29.11
C LEU A 63 11.31 -18.29 29.37
N ASP A 64 10.35 -19.21 29.38
CA ASP A 64 10.61 -20.63 29.62
C ASP A 64 11.59 -21.20 28.59
N ARG A 65 11.49 -20.82 27.30
CA ARG A 65 12.46 -21.20 26.25
C ARG A 65 13.87 -20.66 26.54
N TYR A 66 13.98 -19.42 27.01
CA TYR A 66 15.28 -18.85 27.36
C TYR A 66 15.89 -19.53 28.61
N VAL A 67 15.06 -19.87 29.58
CA VAL A 67 15.48 -20.60 30.78
C VAL A 67 15.93 -22.02 30.43
N GLU A 68 15.24 -22.69 29.52
CA GLU A 68 15.66 -24.01 29.00
C GLU A 68 17.03 -23.92 28.31
N ARG A 69 17.24 -22.88 27.50
CA ARG A 69 18.49 -22.68 26.74
C ARG A 69 19.68 -22.24 27.58
N PHE A 70 19.47 -21.32 28.53
CA PHE A 70 20.56 -20.64 29.25
C PHE A 70 20.61 -20.91 30.75
N GLY A 71 19.59 -21.56 31.33
CA GLY A 71 19.54 -21.90 32.76
C GLY A 71 19.70 -20.68 33.68
N GLU A 72 20.69 -20.73 34.57
CA GLU A 72 21.05 -19.63 35.48
C GLU A 72 21.62 -18.39 34.76
N GLY A 73 21.89 -18.47 33.44
CA GLY A 73 22.34 -17.34 32.62
C GLY A 73 21.27 -16.30 32.30
N VAL A 74 20.00 -16.53 32.68
CA VAL A 74 18.91 -15.55 32.54
C VAL A 74 18.84 -14.67 33.79
N ALA A 75 19.28 -13.41 33.69
CA ALA A 75 19.15 -12.42 34.77
C ALA A 75 17.72 -11.87 34.81
N ARG A 76 17.02 -12.05 35.93
CA ARG A 76 15.59 -11.67 36.08
C ARG A 76 15.45 -10.52 37.06
N PHE A 77 14.63 -9.54 36.70
CA PHE A 77 14.36 -8.37 37.54
C PHE A 77 12.85 -8.25 37.81
N GLU A 78 12.50 -7.84 39.03
CA GLU A 78 11.10 -7.59 39.42
C GLU A 78 10.77 -6.10 39.29
N ARG A 79 9.54 -5.80 38.88
CA ARG A 79 9.05 -4.42 38.78
C ARG A 79 8.82 -3.86 40.19
N PRO A 80 9.34 -2.67 40.55
CA PRO A 80 9.10 -2.09 41.87
C PRO A 80 7.61 -1.82 42.12
N GLU A 81 7.05 -2.32 43.23
CA GLU A 81 5.64 -2.09 43.62
C GLU A 81 5.34 -0.61 43.92
N HIS A 82 6.35 0.13 44.42
CA HIS A 82 6.27 1.55 44.75
C HIS A 82 7.49 2.28 44.16
N PRO A 83 7.41 2.79 42.91
CA PRO A 83 8.54 3.38 42.23
C PRO A 83 8.85 4.78 42.79
N ASP A 84 9.83 4.88 43.69
CA ASP A 84 10.50 6.13 44.04
C ASP A 84 11.86 6.24 43.31
N VAL A 85 12.49 7.42 43.37
CA VAL A 85 13.78 7.66 42.69
C VAL A 85 14.85 6.67 43.16
N ALA A 86 14.89 6.36 44.46
CA ALA A 86 15.92 5.48 45.03
C ALA A 86 15.77 4.04 44.53
N GLY A 87 14.57 3.49 44.59
CA GLY A 87 14.26 2.13 44.15
C GLY A 87 14.43 1.94 42.64
N LEU A 88 14.00 2.93 41.83
CA LEU A 88 14.23 2.89 40.38
C LEU A 88 15.72 2.98 40.02
N THR A 89 16.48 3.82 40.72
CA THR A 89 17.93 3.94 40.52
C THR A 89 18.64 2.64 40.91
N GLU A 90 18.25 2.01 42.03
CA GLU A 90 18.80 0.73 42.48
C GLU A 90 18.52 -0.39 41.47
N ALA A 91 17.28 -0.50 40.99
CA ALA A 91 16.89 -1.50 40.01
C ALA A 91 17.61 -1.30 38.65
N ALA A 92 17.76 -0.05 38.21
CA ALA A 92 18.52 0.27 37.00
C ALA A 92 20.02 -0.04 37.15
N ALA A 93 20.60 0.24 38.32
CA ALA A 93 22.00 -0.10 38.61
C ALA A 93 22.24 -1.62 38.62
N ALA A 94 21.30 -2.39 39.16
CA ALA A 94 21.35 -3.85 39.15
C ALA A 94 21.25 -4.40 37.71
N THR A 95 20.38 -3.81 36.88
CA THR A 95 20.27 -4.14 35.45
C THR A 95 21.59 -3.85 34.70
N ALA A 96 22.21 -2.68 34.94
CA ALA A 96 23.51 -2.33 34.35
C ALA A 96 24.65 -3.25 34.81
N GLU A 97 24.61 -3.77 36.04
CA GLU A 97 25.58 -4.76 36.53
C GLU A 97 25.44 -6.09 35.79
N ALA A 98 24.21 -6.55 35.53
CA ALA A 98 23.98 -7.79 34.74
C ALA A 98 24.59 -7.71 33.33
N PHE A 99 24.46 -6.55 32.66
CA PHE A 99 25.14 -6.34 31.37
C PHE A 99 26.66 -6.34 31.49
N ARG A 100 27.23 -5.67 32.51
CA ARG A 100 28.68 -5.65 32.77
C ARG A 100 29.23 -7.03 33.15
N ALA A 101 28.42 -7.88 33.77
CA ALA A 101 28.72 -9.28 34.05
C ALA A 101 28.61 -10.19 32.81
N GLY A 102 28.13 -9.67 31.68
CA GLY A 102 28.02 -10.40 30.42
C GLY A 102 26.87 -11.40 30.39
N ALA A 103 25.77 -11.13 31.12
CA ALA A 103 24.58 -11.98 31.14
C ALA A 103 24.10 -12.29 29.71
N PRO A 104 23.89 -13.57 29.35
CA PRO A 104 23.36 -13.98 28.05
C PRO A 104 21.96 -13.42 27.75
N VAL A 105 21.09 -13.36 28.76
CA VAL A 105 19.73 -12.83 28.65
C VAL A 105 19.41 -12.00 29.89
N VAL A 106 18.88 -10.80 29.68
CA VAL A 106 18.31 -9.94 30.72
C VAL A 106 16.79 -9.88 30.50
N TYR A 107 16.02 -10.38 31.48
CA TYR A 107 14.57 -10.42 31.48
C TYR A 107 13.98 -9.37 32.43
N GLN A 108 13.02 -8.58 31.94
CA GLN A 108 12.41 -7.45 32.66
C GLN A 108 13.43 -6.40 33.13
N GLY A 109 14.47 -6.16 32.31
CA GLY A 109 15.53 -5.20 32.60
C GLY A 109 14.98 -3.79 32.83
N VAL A 110 15.38 -3.15 33.93
CA VAL A 110 14.87 -1.85 34.36
C VAL A 110 15.76 -0.73 33.83
N PHE A 111 15.16 0.22 33.11
CA PHE A 111 15.80 1.47 32.73
C PHE A 111 15.17 2.63 33.50
N PHE A 112 16.01 3.49 34.08
CA PHE A 112 15.58 4.72 34.72
C PHE A 112 16.55 5.85 34.38
N ASP A 113 16.01 6.92 33.80
CA ASP A 113 16.73 8.13 33.46
C ASP A 113 16.05 9.32 34.16
N PRO A 114 16.67 9.88 35.22
CA PRO A 114 16.04 10.93 36.03
C PRO A 114 15.98 12.29 35.34
N LEU A 115 16.74 12.49 34.24
CA LEU A 115 16.78 13.72 33.46
C LEU A 115 16.81 13.34 31.99
N HIS A 116 15.68 12.81 31.53
CA HIS A 116 15.53 12.39 30.15
C HIS A 116 15.45 13.61 29.24
N GLU A 117 16.60 14.10 28.78
CA GLU A 117 16.65 15.15 27.78
C GLU A 117 16.75 14.52 26.38
N PRO A 118 15.85 14.88 25.44
CA PRO A 118 16.04 14.59 24.03
C PRO A 118 17.30 15.32 23.54
N ASP A 119 18.06 14.71 22.65
CA ASP A 119 19.23 15.34 22.04
C ASP A 119 18.82 16.68 21.39
N GLY A 120 19.54 17.76 21.70
CA GLY A 120 19.28 19.10 21.17
C GLY A 120 18.16 19.91 21.84
N ALA A 121 17.53 19.43 22.93
CA ALA A 121 16.49 20.18 23.63
C ALA A 121 17.02 21.35 24.49
N GLU A 122 16.26 22.45 24.58
CA GLU A 122 16.55 23.51 25.57
C GLU A 122 16.36 22.97 27.00
N ALA A 123 17.40 23.11 27.83
CA ALA A 123 17.40 22.70 29.24
C ALA A 123 16.28 23.42 30.01
N GLY A 124 15.42 22.69 30.72
CA GLY A 124 14.40 23.35 31.55
C GLY A 124 13.18 22.55 32.01
N THR A 125 12.98 21.31 31.57
CA THR A 125 11.85 20.48 32.06
C THR A 125 12.37 19.22 32.72
N ALA A 126 12.07 19.02 34.01
CA ALA A 126 12.38 17.78 34.73
C ALA A 126 11.40 16.68 34.29
N VAL A 127 11.73 16.00 33.19
CA VAL A 127 11.04 14.80 32.72
C VAL A 127 12.00 13.62 32.90
N ALA A 128 11.56 12.62 33.64
CA ALA A 128 12.27 11.36 33.80
C ALA A 128 11.68 10.29 32.87
N PHE A 129 12.47 9.27 32.53
CA PHE A 129 12.03 8.12 31.76
C PHE A 129 12.17 6.83 32.58
N VAL A 130 11.18 5.94 32.48
CA VAL A 130 11.22 4.59 33.05
C VAL A 130 10.77 3.56 32.02
N GLY A 131 11.49 2.44 31.97
CA GLY A 131 11.26 1.35 31.02
C GLY A 131 11.51 -0.02 31.63
N TYR A 132 10.75 -1.01 31.17
CA TYR A 132 10.91 -2.41 31.56
C TYR A 132 10.99 -3.22 30.26
N ALA A 133 12.19 -3.64 29.88
CA ALA A 133 12.40 -4.40 28.66
C ALA A 133 12.13 -5.88 28.89
N ASP A 134 11.26 -6.49 28.09
CA ASP A 134 10.91 -7.90 28.21
C ASP A 134 12.17 -8.76 28.13
N PHE A 135 12.91 -8.70 27.03
CA PHE A 135 14.14 -9.47 26.84
C PHE A 135 15.23 -8.63 26.19
N ILE A 136 16.47 -8.76 26.67
CA ILE A 136 17.66 -8.21 26.03
C ILE A 136 18.69 -9.33 25.95
N VAL A 137 19.05 -9.71 24.73
CA VAL A 137 19.77 -10.95 24.41
C VAL A 137 21.15 -10.64 23.87
N ARG A 138 22.18 -11.29 24.40
CA ARG A 138 23.56 -11.13 23.95
C ARG A 138 23.81 -11.96 22.68
N GLU A 139 24.23 -11.29 21.62
CA GLU A 139 24.59 -11.90 20.34
C GLU A 139 26.00 -12.49 20.36
N SER A 140 26.30 -13.31 19.34
CA SER A 140 27.61 -13.99 19.22
C SER A 140 28.80 -13.04 19.05
N ASP A 141 28.56 -11.83 18.53
CA ASP A 141 29.55 -10.75 18.38
C ASP A 141 29.73 -9.92 19.67
N GLY A 142 28.92 -10.21 20.71
CA GLY A 142 28.97 -9.55 22.00
C GLY A 142 28.03 -8.36 22.18
N ARG A 143 27.33 -7.92 21.11
CA ARG A 143 26.31 -6.86 21.17
C ARG A 143 25.00 -7.37 21.77
N TYR A 144 24.11 -6.46 22.14
CA TYR A 144 22.83 -6.80 22.77
C TYR A 144 21.63 -6.43 21.89
N THR A 145 20.83 -7.42 21.53
CA THR A 145 19.56 -7.25 20.81
C THR A 145 18.42 -7.03 21.79
N VAL A 146 17.64 -5.97 21.59
CA VAL A 146 16.39 -5.76 22.34
C VAL A 146 15.27 -6.57 21.69
N GLU A 147 14.60 -7.38 22.48
CA GLU A 147 13.45 -8.20 22.05
C GLU A 147 12.22 -7.90 22.92
N ASP A 148 11.09 -7.64 22.27
CA ASP A 148 9.84 -7.31 22.94
C ASP A 148 8.73 -8.26 22.49
N THR A 149 7.96 -8.78 23.45
CA THR A 149 6.93 -9.78 23.17
C THR A 149 5.59 -9.11 22.90
N LYS A 150 4.92 -9.55 21.84
CA LYS A 150 3.62 -9.00 21.45
C LYS A 150 2.71 -10.12 20.96
N LEU A 151 1.51 -10.20 21.53
CA LEU A 151 0.48 -11.14 21.09
C LEU A 151 0.02 -10.90 19.63
N ALA A 152 0.27 -9.70 19.09
CA ALA A 152 -0.09 -9.36 17.73
C ALA A 152 0.66 -10.22 16.69
N ARG A 153 0.00 -10.51 15.55
CA ARG A 153 0.56 -11.24 14.38
C ARG A 153 1.41 -10.39 13.44
N ARG A 154 1.47 -9.09 13.68
CA ARG A 154 2.21 -8.14 12.87
C ARG A 154 2.87 -7.14 13.80
N ALA A 155 4.07 -6.73 13.42
CA ALA A 155 4.78 -5.67 14.10
C ALA A 155 3.91 -4.40 14.15
N LYS A 156 3.70 -3.89 15.38
CA LYS A 156 3.04 -2.60 15.60
C LYS A 156 4.10 -1.52 15.73
N VAL A 157 3.86 -0.38 15.09
CA VAL A 157 4.78 0.78 15.14
C VAL A 157 5.06 1.23 16.58
N THR A 158 4.07 1.16 17.46
CA THR A 158 4.22 1.51 18.87
C THR A 158 5.20 0.60 19.62
N ALA A 159 5.25 -0.69 19.26
CA ALA A 159 6.24 -1.62 19.79
C ALA A 159 7.65 -1.33 19.25
N LEU A 160 7.76 -0.91 17.98
CA LEU A 160 9.04 -0.47 17.39
C LEU A 160 9.62 0.75 18.11
N LEU A 161 8.79 1.75 18.43
CA LEU A 161 9.23 2.91 19.21
C LEU A 161 9.69 2.50 20.62
N GLN A 162 9.06 1.49 21.22
CA GLN A 162 9.43 0.97 22.54
C GLN A 162 10.79 0.28 22.52
N VAL A 163 11.06 -0.62 21.56
CA VAL A 163 12.38 -1.27 21.47
C VAL A 163 13.49 -0.29 21.11
N ALA A 164 13.20 0.73 20.29
CA ALA A 164 14.14 1.81 20.00
C ALA A 164 14.47 2.65 21.25
N ALA A 165 13.47 2.92 22.10
CA ALA A 165 13.69 3.59 23.38
C ALA A 165 14.69 2.80 24.25
N TYR A 166 14.51 1.48 24.37
CA TYR A 166 15.39 0.62 25.16
C TYR A 166 16.79 0.49 24.56
N ALA A 167 16.91 0.42 23.23
CA ALA A 167 18.21 0.39 22.55
C ALA A 167 19.04 1.66 22.86
N LEU A 168 18.41 2.85 22.84
CA LEU A 168 19.09 4.09 23.24
C LEU A 168 19.46 4.12 24.73
N GLN A 169 18.64 3.54 25.60
CA GLN A 169 19.01 3.44 27.02
C GLN A 169 20.21 2.51 27.24
N LEU A 170 20.38 1.45 26.44
CA LEU A 170 21.60 0.63 26.44
C LEU A 170 22.84 1.47 26.11
N GLU A 171 22.77 2.27 25.04
CA GLU A 171 23.87 3.17 24.66
C GLU A 171 24.23 4.15 25.79
N ARG A 172 23.21 4.73 26.44
CA ARG A 172 23.40 5.68 27.56
C ARG A 172 24.11 5.05 28.77
N ILE A 173 23.92 3.76 29.03
CA ILE A 173 24.64 3.04 30.10
C ILE A 173 25.96 2.40 29.63
N GLY A 174 26.39 2.69 28.39
CA GLY A 174 27.66 2.22 27.83
C GLY A 174 27.64 0.79 27.29
N ILE A 175 26.47 0.26 26.93
CA ILE A 175 26.28 -1.06 26.33
C ILE A 175 25.94 -0.88 24.85
N GLU A 176 26.71 -1.52 23.96
CA GLU A 176 26.51 -1.42 22.50
C GLU A 176 25.32 -2.27 22.07
N PRO A 177 24.23 -1.67 21.53
CA PRO A 177 23.11 -2.42 21.01
C PRO A 177 23.47 -3.09 19.68
N SER A 178 22.73 -4.16 19.35
CA SER A 178 22.70 -4.72 18.01
C SER A 178 22.13 -3.69 17.02
N PRO A 179 22.58 -3.68 15.75
CA PRO A 179 21.95 -2.87 14.70
C PRO A 179 20.50 -3.29 14.41
N ASP A 180 20.07 -4.46 14.90
CA ASP A 180 18.73 -4.98 14.74
C ASP A 180 18.00 -5.08 16.09
N VAL A 181 16.69 -4.86 16.04
CA VAL A 181 15.73 -5.10 17.14
C VAL A 181 14.68 -6.12 16.70
N ARG A 182 14.10 -6.86 17.65
CA ARG A 182 13.16 -7.95 17.33
C ARG A 182 11.84 -7.81 18.08
N LEU A 183 10.76 -8.13 17.41
CA LEU A 183 9.45 -8.34 18.02
C LEU A 183 9.10 -9.83 17.93
N LEU A 184 8.81 -10.43 19.09
CA LEU A 184 8.43 -11.84 19.20
C LEU A 184 6.89 -11.95 19.17
N LEU A 185 6.36 -12.33 18.01
CA LEU A 185 4.93 -12.23 17.70
C LEU A 185 4.13 -13.43 18.24
N GLY A 186 2.81 -13.25 18.35
CA GLY A 186 1.91 -14.26 18.92
C GLY A 186 1.81 -15.56 18.10
N ASP A 187 2.09 -15.48 16.81
CA ASP A 187 2.17 -16.63 15.89
C ASP A 187 3.51 -17.39 15.97
N GLY A 188 4.40 -17.00 16.88
CA GLY A 188 5.74 -17.59 17.04
C GLY A 188 6.78 -17.04 16.07
N SER A 189 6.39 -16.21 15.10
CA SER A 189 7.33 -15.57 14.18
C SER A 189 8.14 -14.45 14.87
N VAL A 190 9.30 -14.13 14.29
CA VAL A 190 10.18 -13.06 14.75
C VAL A 190 10.23 -11.98 13.69
N SER A 191 9.74 -10.79 14.03
CA SER A 191 9.83 -9.62 13.16
C SER A 191 11.10 -8.84 13.49
N THR A 192 12.06 -8.82 12.58
CA THR A 192 13.36 -8.16 12.76
C THR A 192 13.38 -6.84 12.00
N HIS A 193 13.86 -5.78 12.66
CA HIS A 193 13.92 -4.44 12.09
C HIS A 193 15.27 -3.79 12.41
N ARG A 194 15.80 -3.03 11.45
CA ARG A 194 17.00 -2.23 11.69
C ARG A 194 16.69 -1.07 12.61
N LEU A 195 17.57 -0.84 13.58
CA LEU A 195 17.45 0.25 14.54
C LEU A 195 17.51 1.63 13.85
N ASP A 196 18.37 1.77 12.83
CA ASP A 196 18.48 2.99 12.01
C ASP A 196 17.18 3.36 11.27
N ASP A 197 16.34 2.37 10.97
CA ASP A 197 15.05 2.59 10.30
C ASP A 197 13.95 3.07 11.27
N ILE A 198 14.25 3.16 12.58
CA ILE A 198 13.29 3.54 13.63
C ILE A 198 13.75 4.79 14.39
N LEU A 199 15.06 4.91 14.67
CA LEU A 199 15.62 5.93 15.56
C LEU A 199 15.25 7.38 15.21
N PRO A 200 15.37 7.85 13.95
CA PRO A 200 14.96 9.20 13.57
C PRO A 200 13.49 9.52 13.90
N VAL A 201 12.57 8.57 13.65
CA VAL A 201 11.15 8.73 13.99
C VAL A 201 10.98 8.77 15.51
N TYR A 202 11.62 7.86 16.24
CA TYR A 202 11.58 7.86 17.71
C TYR A 202 12.05 9.20 18.30
N ARG A 203 13.20 9.72 17.84
CA ARG A 203 13.76 11.02 18.29
C ARG A 203 12.78 12.16 18.06
N LYS A 204 12.11 12.22 16.91
CA LYS A 204 11.06 13.21 16.63
C LYS A 204 9.87 13.09 17.58
N ARG A 205 9.41 11.87 17.85
CA ARG A 205 8.24 11.65 18.71
C ARG A 205 8.54 11.96 20.18
N ILE A 206 9.72 11.59 20.68
CA ILE A 206 10.10 11.92 22.06
C ILE A 206 10.34 13.43 22.23
N ALA A 207 10.94 14.10 21.25
CA ALA A 207 11.11 15.55 21.27
C ALA A 207 9.75 16.29 21.31
N ARG A 208 8.77 15.87 20.48
CA ARG A 208 7.42 16.42 20.50
C ARG A 208 6.70 16.16 21.83
N LEU A 209 6.84 14.95 22.40
CA LEU A 209 6.27 14.63 23.71
C LEU A 209 6.80 15.58 24.81
N HIS A 210 8.11 15.83 24.83
CA HIS A 210 8.72 16.75 25.79
C HIS A 210 8.27 18.20 25.56
N ALA A 211 8.12 18.62 24.30
CA ALA A 211 7.59 19.95 23.97
C ALA A 211 6.15 20.13 24.47
N ILE A 212 5.26 19.17 24.22
CA ILE A 212 3.87 19.20 24.69
C ILE A 212 3.81 19.27 26.21
N VAL A 213 4.59 18.45 26.92
CA VAL A 213 4.65 18.48 28.38
C VAL A 213 5.12 19.85 28.88
N ARG A 214 6.16 20.43 28.25
CA ARG A 214 6.68 21.74 28.63
C ARG A 214 5.67 22.86 28.39
N GLU A 215 5.06 22.90 27.20
CA GLU A 215 4.03 23.87 26.83
C GLU A 215 2.84 23.80 27.79
N HIS A 216 2.37 22.60 28.09
CA HIS A 216 1.26 22.38 29.01
C HIS A 216 1.58 22.77 30.46
N LEU A 217 2.78 22.42 30.94
CA LEU A 217 3.23 22.84 32.27
C LEU A 217 3.38 24.36 32.40
N ALA A 218 3.77 25.04 31.31
CA ALA A 218 3.88 26.49 31.28
C ALA A 218 2.51 27.19 31.35
N ASP A 219 1.46 26.58 30.78
CA ASP A 219 0.09 27.10 30.87
C ASP A 219 -0.47 27.04 32.30
N GLY A 220 -0.16 25.95 33.03
CA GLY A 220 -0.54 25.81 34.44
C GLY A 220 -2.02 25.53 34.69
N GLU A 221 -2.76 25.12 33.67
CA GLU A 221 -4.19 24.79 33.72
C GLU A 221 -4.52 23.55 32.88
N ALA A 222 -5.70 22.95 33.10
CA ALA A 222 -6.13 21.77 32.34
C ALA A 222 -6.32 22.06 30.85
N VAL A 223 -6.01 21.08 29.99
CA VAL A 223 -6.12 21.23 28.54
C VAL A 223 -7.58 21.42 28.13
N ARG A 224 -7.82 22.34 27.19
CA ARG A 224 -9.18 22.67 26.70
C ARG A 224 -9.49 21.89 25.43
N TRP A 225 -10.75 21.42 25.30
CA TRP A 225 -11.23 20.84 24.06
C TRP A 225 -11.16 21.88 22.92
N GLY A 226 -10.57 21.48 21.80
CA GLY A 226 -10.42 22.35 20.62
C GLY A 226 -9.22 23.30 20.66
N ASP A 227 -8.25 23.08 21.58
CA ASP A 227 -6.95 23.75 21.49
C ASP A 227 -6.20 23.30 20.22
N GLU A 228 -5.97 24.23 19.30
CA GLU A 228 -5.37 23.96 17.98
C GLU A 228 -3.89 23.54 18.07
N ARG A 229 -3.24 23.74 19.24
CA ARG A 229 -1.84 23.31 19.46
C ARG A 229 -1.70 21.80 19.64
N PHE A 230 -2.77 21.12 20.02
CA PHE A 230 -2.74 19.71 20.41
C PHE A 230 -3.66 18.86 19.53
N VAL A 231 -3.11 17.79 18.96
CA VAL A 231 -3.87 16.89 18.11
C VAL A 231 -4.90 16.10 18.92
N ALA A 232 -6.16 16.14 18.48
CA ALA A 232 -7.25 15.35 19.01
C ALA A 232 -7.78 14.39 17.94
N ASP A 233 -7.85 13.09 18.26
CA ASP A 233 -8.29 12.07 17.30
C ASP A 233 -9.81 12.09 17.05
N GLY A 234 -10.58 12.75 17.93
CA GLY A 234 -12.04 12.84 17.85
C GLY A 234 -12.80 11.53 18.08
N ARG A 235 -12.10 10.43 18.45
CA ARG A 235 -12.66 9.08 18.48
C ARG A 235 -12.34 8.29 19.74
N CYS A 236 -11.20 8.50 20.40
CA CYS A 236 -10.93 7.86 21.68
C CYS A 236 -11.97 8.28 22.72
N ASP A 237 -12.14 7.50 23.79
CA ASP A 237 -13.17 7.75 24.82
C ASP A 237 -13.08 9.17 25.40
N THR A 238 -11.85 9.68 25.58
CA THR A 238 -11.58 11.04 26.06
C THR A 238 -12.07 12.10 25.07
N CYS A 239 -11.80 11.94 23.77
CA CYS A 239 -12.30 12.86 22.76
C CYS A 239 -13.80 12.70 22.53
N ALA A 240 -14.33 11.48 22.53
CA ALA A 240 -15.75 11.20 22.34
C ALA A 240 -16.61 11.89 23.42
N ALA A 241 -16.19 11.82 24.68
CA ALA A 241 -16.86 12.51 25.78
C ALA A 241 -16.90 14.04 25.57
N GLU A 242 -15.80 14.64 25.10
CA GLU A 242 -15.73 16.09 24.83
C GLU A 242 -16.54 16.49 23.59
N VAL A 243 -16.50 15.68 22.53
CA VAL A 243 -17.31 15.86 21.32
C VAL A 243 -18.80 15.91 21.70
N GLU A 244 -19.25 15.01 22.58
CA GLU A 244 -20.62 15.02 23.10
C GLU A 244 -20.92 16.21 24.01
N ALA A 245 -20.05 16.50 24.98
CA ALA A 245 -20.26 17.57 25.95
C ALA A 245 -20.33 18.96 25.30
N ASN A 246 -19.50 19.21 24.29
CA ASN A 246 -19.40 20.50 23.60
C ASN A 246 -20.33 20.63 22.40
N ARG A 247 -21.16 19.62 22.13
CA ARG A 247 -22.01 19.54 20.93
C ARG A 247 -21.23 19.77 19.63
N ASP A 248 -20.00 19.29 19.58
CA ASP A 248 -19.05 19.56 18.50
C ASP A 248 -19.61 19.18 17.12
N VAL A 249 -19.18 19.87 16.06
CA VAL A 249 -19.63 19.57 14.68
C VAL A 249 -19.34 18.13 14.27
N LEU A 250 -18.33 17.48 14.89
CA LEU A 250 -18.02 16.05 14.73
C LEU A 250 -19.16 15.09 15.12
N LEU A 251 -20.17 15.56 15.86
CA LEU A 251 -21.36 14.76 16.15
C LEU A 251 -22.18 14.45 14.90
N THR A 252 -21.97 15.16 13.78
CA THR A 252 -22.67 14.96 12.51
C THR A 252 -22.15 13.70 11.83
N ALA A 253 -23.03 12.72 11.61
CA ALA A 253 -22.66 11.47 10.96
C ALA A 253 -22.08 11.73 9.56
N GLY A 254 -20.91 11.14 9.27
CA GLY A 254 -20.22 11.32 8.00
C GLY A 254 -19.31 12.54 7.92
N LEU A 255 -19.28 13.43 8.94
CA LEU A 255 -18.25 14.46 9.06
C LEU A 255 -16.96 13.81 9.57
N ARG A 256 -15.85 14.07 8.88
CA ARG A 256 -14.53 13.51 9.21
C ARG A 256 -13.78 14.45 10.16
N VAL A 257 -12.93 13.87 11.03
CA VAL A 257 -12.01 14.63 11.91
C VAL A 257 -11.21 15.66 11.11
N THR A 258 -10.76 15.27 9.92
CA THR A 258 -10.01 16.12 8.98
C THR A 258 -10.81 17.30 8.40
N GLN A 259 -12.14 17.24 8.42
CA GLN A 259 -13.01 18.33 7.97
C GLN A 259 -13.27 19.35 9.08
N ARG A 260 -13.18 18.95 10.36
CA ARG A 260 -13.52 19.80 11.50
C ARG A 260 -12.80 21.16 11.48
N PRO A 261 -11.46 21.26 11.26
CA PRO A 261 -10.79 22.57 11.24
C PRO A 261 -11.37 23.53 10.19
N ARG A 262 -11.78 23.02 9.03
CA ARG A 262 -12.36 23.83 7.94
C ARG A 262 -13.76 24.33 8.29
N PHE A 263 -14.58 23.49 8.90
CA PHE A 263 -15.90 23.91 9.41
C PHE A 263 -15.75 24.94 10.55
N VAL A 264 -14.81 24.72 11.47
CA VAL A 264 -14.51 25.66 12.56
C VAL A 264 -14.03 27.02 12.00
N ALA A 265 -13.17 27.01 10.99
CA ALA A 265 -12.70 28.22 10.29
C ALA A 265 -13.84 28.95 9.57
N ALA A 266 -14.84 28.22 9.04
CA ALA A 266 -16.08 28.77 8.47
C ALA A 266 -17.11 29.21 9.55
N GLY A 267 -16.75 29.16 10.83
CA GLY A 267 -17.62 29.57 11.94
C GLY A 267 -18.61 28.50 12.40
N ILE A 268 -18.54 27.28 11.88
CA ILE A 268 -19.39 26.14 12.23
C ILE A 268 -18.67 25.26 13.25
N ARG A 269 -19.00 25.43 14.55
CA ARG A 269 -18.34 24.70 15.65
C ARG A 269 -19.17 23.57 16.21
N THR A 270 -20.49 23.68 16.10
CA THR A 270 -21.45 22.73 16.67
C THR A 270 -22.31 22.06 15.60
N ILE A 271 -22.95 20.96 15.96
CA ILE A 271 -23.98 20.32 15.11
C ILE A 271 -25.17 21.27 14.87
N GLU A 272 -25.50 22.14 15.84
CA GLU A 272 -26.52 23.19 15.69
C GLU A 272 -26.13 24.21 14.64
N ASP A 273 -24.89 24.71 14.66
CA ASP A 273 -24.40 25.68 13.69
C ASP A 273 -24.51 25.11 12.26
N LEU A 274 -24.15 23.84 12.10
CA LEU A 274 -24.22 23.18 10.80
C LEU A 274 -25.66 23.01 10.32
N ALA A 275 -26.56 22.57 11.20
CA ALA A 275 -27.97 22.40 10.88
C ALA A 275 -28.68 23.73 10.55
N ALA A 276 -28.27 24.83 11.18
CA ALA A 276 -28.79 26.18 10.97
C ALA A 276 -28.09 26.96 9.85
N SER A 277 -27.02 26.41 9.27
CA SER A 277 -26.27 27.06 8.19
C SER A 277 -27.10 27.27 6.93
N SER A 278 -26.78 28.33 6.17
CA SER A 278 -27.50 28.72 4.96
C SER A 278 -26.99 28.01 3.71
N ASP A 279 -27.81 27.96 2.65
CA ASP A 279 -27.47 27.26 1.39
C ASP A 279 -26.26 27.84 0.64
N ASP A 280 -25.87 29.07 0.97
CA ASP A 280 -24.68 29.78 0.48
C ASP A 280 -23.44 29.60 1.38
N LEU A 281 -23.48 28.73 2.40
CA LEU A 281 -22.30 28.42 3.21
C LEU A 281 -21.18 27.85 2.31
N GLU A 282 -20.07 28.58 2.25
CA GLU A 282 -18.82 28.14 1.63
C GLU A 282 -17.87 27.62 2.72
N VAL A 283 -17.40 26.39 2.55
CA VAL A 283 -16.34 25.80 3.37
C VAL A 283 -15.19 25.46 2.44
N ASP A 284 -14.00 25.97 2.75
CA ASP A 284 -12.83 25.81 1.90
C ASP A 284 -12.58 24.32 1.58
N ARG A 285 -12.40 24.01 0.29
CA ARG A 285 -12.13 22.66 -0.23
C ARG A 285 -13.14 21.59 0.22
N VAL A 286 -14.41 21.95 0.42
CA VAL A 286 -15.53 21.02 0.62
C VAL A 286 -16.63 21.32 -0.39
N ALA A 287 -17.05 20.32 -1.16
CA ALA A 287 -18.04 20.51 -2.22
C ALA A 287 -19.40 20.97 -1.65
N PRO A 288 -20.13 21.91 -2.32
CA PRO A 288 -21.45 22.37 -1.87
C PRO A 288 -22.45 21.24 -1.64
N SER A 289 -22.41 20.19 -2.47
CA SER A 289 -23.24 18.99 -2.31
C SER A 289 -22.95 18.22 -1.01
N THR A 290 -21.69 18.17 -0.59
CA THR A 290 -21.27 17.55 0.68
C THR A 290 -21.74 18.39 1.86
N ILE A 291 -21.62 19.71 1.79
CA ILE A 291 -22.12 20.64 2.83
C ILE A 291 -23.63 20.49 2.99
N ALA A 292 -24.38 20.46 1.89
CA ALA A 292 -25.84 20.27 1.91
C ALA A 292 -26.22 18.91 2.51
N SER A 293 -25.49 17.84 2.17
CA SER A 293 -25.70 16.50 2.73
C SER A 293 -25.47 16.47 4.25
N LEU A 294 -24.36 17.05 4.71
CA LEU A 294 -24.01 17.12 6.14
C LEU A 294 -24.99 18.02 6.92
N ARG A 295 -25.46 19.13 6.33
CA ARG A 295 -26.51 19.97 6.91
C ARG A 295 -27.80 19.19 7.12
N GLN A 296 -28.28 18.48 6.11
CA GLN A 296 -29.50 17.68 6.25
C GLN A 296 -29.33 16.55 7.28
N GLN A 297 -28.15 15.93 7.32
CA GLN A 297 -27.81 14.93 8.32
C GLN A 297 -27.84 15.50 9.74
N ALA A 298 -27.27 16.69 9.96
CA ALA A 298 -27.32 17.40 11.23
C ALA A 298 -28.77 17.73 11.64
N GLN A 299 -29.58 18.23 10.71
CA GLN A 299 -31.00 18.54 10.94
C GLN A 299 -31.79 17.29 11.37
N LEU A 300 -31.59 16.15 10.70
CA LEU A 300 -32.25 14.90 11.06
C LEU A 300 -31.82 14.39 12.43
N GLN A 301 -30.52 14.47 12.75
CA GLN A 301 -30.01 14.07 14.07
C GLN A 301 -30.55 14.94 15.20
N LEU A 302 -30.75 16.24 14.97
CA LEU A 302 -31.33 17.15 15.96
C LEU A 302 -32.83 16.98 16.14
N ALA A 303 -33.53 16.48 15.12
CA ALA A 303 -34.95 16.16 15.18
C ALA A 303 -35.24 14.82 15.89
N ALA A 304 -34.22 14.02 16.22
CA ALA A 304 -34.40 12.75 16.91
C ALA A 304 -34.80 12.94 18.37
N GLU A 305 -35.88 12.27 18.80
CA GLU A 305 -36.36 12.27 20.18
C GLU A 305 -35.94 11.00 20.91
N ALA A 306 -35.45 11.13 22.14
CA ALA A 306 -35.04 9.98 22.94
C ALA A 306 -36.24 9.05 23.24
N GLY A 307 -36.08 7.75 22.97
CA GLY A 307 -37.12 6.74 23.17
C GLY A 307 -38.10 6.58 22.00
N SER A 308 -37.95 7.36 20.92
CA SER A 308 -38.69 7.22 19.67
C SER A 308 -37.77 6.70 18.55
N PRO A 309 -38.30 6.01 17.52
CA PRO A 309 -37.53 5.68 16.33
C PRO A 309 -36.92 6.96 15.71
N PRO A 310 -35.65 6.94 15.26
CA PRO A 310 -35.02 8.13 14.70
C PRO A 310 -35.74 8.57 13.41
N PRO A 311 -35.81 9.87 13.10
CA PRO A 311 -36.41 10.34 11.87
C PRO A 311 -35.61 9.84 10.66
N VAL A 312 -36.32 9.49 9.59
CA VAL A 312 -35.76 8.90 8.37
C VAL A 312 -36.24 9.66 7.15
N VAL A 313 -35.34 9.87 6.19
CA VAL A 313 -35.65 10.40 4.86
C VAL A 313 -35.10 9.47 3.79
N VAL A 314 -35.96 9.02 2.87
CA VAL A 314 -35.54 8.34 1.64
C VAL A 314 -35.18 9.42 0.63
N TYR A 315 -33.90 9.77 0.54
CA TYR A 315 -33.44 10.88 -0.30
C TYR A 315 -33.14 10.45 -1.74
N ASN A 316 -32.97 9.14 -1.98
CA ASN A 316 -32.71 8.55 -3.29
C ASN A 316 -33.48 7.23 -3.43
N ALA A 317 -34.80 7.34 -3.56
CA ALA A 317 -35.69 6.18 -3.69
C ALA A 317 -35.33 5.26 -4.87
N PRO A 318 -34.94 5.75 -6.08
CA PRO A 318 -34.56 4.88 -7.19
C PRO A 318 -33.44 3.88 -6.89
N ALA A 319 -32.54 4.18 -5.94
CA ALA A 319 -31.51 3.24 -5.51
C ALA A 319 -32.07 1.95 -4.90
N LEU A 320 -33.29 1.99 -4.33
CA LEU A 320 -33.95 0.80 -3.77
C LEU A 320 -34.37 -0.22 -4.83
N ALA A 321 -34.39 0.15 -6.12
CA ALA A 321 -34.59 -0.80 -7.23
C ALA A 321 -33.47 -1.85 -7.33
N ALA A 322 -32.35 -1.62 -6.63
CA ALA A 322 -31.25 -2.57 -6.50
C ALA A 322 -31.60 -3.82 -5.68
N LEU A 323 -32.66 -3.75 -4.85
CA LEU A 323 -33.12 -4.92 -4.12
C LEU A 323 -33.55 -6.02 -5.09
N PRO A 324 -33.11 -7.27 -4.89
CA PRO A 324 -33.63 -8.39 -5.66
C PRO A 324 -35.10 -8.65 -5.38
N THR A 325 -35.77 -9.33 -6.31
CA THR A 325 -37.09 -9.90 -6.04
C THR A 325 -36.94 -10.96 -4.95
N PRO A 326 -37.73 -10.90 -3.85
CA PRO A 326 -37.70 -11.93 -2.83
C PRO A 326 -37.96 -13.33 -3.39
N ASP A 327 -37.22 -14.32 -2.92
CA ASP A 327 -37.42 -15.74 -3.19
C ASP A 327 -37.63 -16.50 -1.87
N ASP A 328 -38.44 -17.56 -1.89
CA ASP A 328 -38.68 -18.39 -0.71
C ASP A 328 -37.38 -19.04 -0.19
N GLY A 329 -36.38 -19.24 -1.08
CA GLY A 329 -35.06 -19.76 -0.74
C GLY A 329 -34.07 -18.75 -0.19
N ASP A 330 -34.44 -17.46 -0.05
CA ASP A 330 -33.56 -16.43 0.50
C ASP A 330 -33.09 -16.77 1.92
N ILE A 331 -31.83 -16.46 2.23
CA ILE A 331 -31.26 -16.63 3.57
C ILE A 331 -30.56 -15.37 4.08
N PHE A 332 -30.52 -15.23 5.40
CA PHE A 332 -29.93 -14.09 6.11
C PHE A 332 -28.80 -14.58 6.99
N PHE A 333 -27.62 -14.01 6.78
CA PHE A 333 -26.36 -14.63 7.17
C PHE A 333 -25.49 -13.69 8.00
N ASP A 334 -24.87 -14.25 9.05
CA ASP A 334 -23.94 -13.55 9.93
C ASP A 334 -22.90 -14.51 10.55
N PHE A 335 -21.74 -13.99 10.95
CA PHE A 335 -20.66 -14.77 11.56
C PHE A 335 -20.39 -14.33 13.01
N GLU A 336 -20.13 -15.30 13.88
CA GLU A 336 -19.43 -15.06 15.14
C GLU A 336 -18.05 -15.70 15.12
N GLY A 337 -17.05 -14.95 15.57
CA GLY A 337 -15.68 -15.43 15.61
C GLY A 337 -14.86 -14.83 16.74
N ASP A 338 -13.82 -15.57 17.14
CA ASP A 338 -12.84 -15.17 18.13
C ASP A 338 -11.48 -14.94 17.45
N PRO A 339 -11.05 -13.69 17.23
CA PRO A 339 -9.79 -13.39 16.55
C PRO A 339 -8.54 -13.79 17.36
N LEU A 340 -8.70 -14.12 18.65
CA LEU A 340 -7.61 -14.52 19.55
C LEU A 340 -7.50 -16.04 19.73
N TYR A 341 -8.39 -16.81 19.11
CA TYR A 341 -8.36 -18.28 19.19
C TYR A 341 -7.14 -18.84 18.48
N THR A 342 -6.52 -19.87 19.06
CA THR A 342 -5.34 -20.57 18.51
C THR A 342 -5.42 -22.07 18.78
N GLU A 343 -4.82 -22.86 17.90
CA GLU A 343 -4.64 -24.32 18.09
C GLU A 343 -3.18 -24.68 17.82
N GLY A 344 -2.60 -25.52 18.70
CA GLY A 344 -1.21 -25.96 18.56
C GLY A 344 -0.19 -24.82 18.55
N ASP A 345 0.99 -25.11 18.00
CA ASP A 345 2.07 -24.14 17.78
C ASP A 345 2.14 -23.69 16.31
N ASP A 346 1.12 -23.99 15.50
CA ASP A 346 1.12 -23.88 14.04
C ASP A 346 0.90 -22.44 13.51
N GLY A 347 0.92 -21.43 14.40
CA GLY A 347 0.82 -20.02 14.02
C GLY A 347 -0.54 -19.59 13.44
N GLN A 348 -1.55 -20.46 13.40
CA GLN A 348 -2.91 -20.15 12.94
C GLN A 348 -3.74 -19.52 14.08
N TRP A 349 -4.43 -18.43 13.75
CA TRP A 349 -5.19 -17.60 14.70
C TRP A 349 -6.53 -17.18 14.12
N GLY A 350 -7.52 -17.08 14.99
CA GLY A 350 -8.87 -16.64 14.64
C GLY A 350 -9.74 -17.82 14.23
N ILE A 351 -10.84 -18.05 14.93
CA ILE A 351 -11.86 -19.04 14.54
C ILE A 351 -13.20 -18.35 14.35
N ASP A 352 -13.92 -18.72 13.30
CA ASP A 352 -15.34 -18.46 13.11
C ASP A 352 -16.10 -19.62 13.71
N TYR A 353 -16.48 -19.48 14.98
CA TYR A 353 -17.06 -20.58 15.73
C TYR A 353 -18.55 -20.78 15.44
N LEU A 354 -19.24 -19.80 14.85
CA LEU A 354 -20.64 -19.93 14.46
C LEU A 354 -20.94 -19.21 13.13
N PHE A 355 -21.52 -19.97 12.21
CA PHE A 355 -22.12 -19.47 10.98
C PHE A 355 -23.64 -19.47 11.17
N GLY A 356 -24.22 -18.29 11.26
CA GLY A 356 -25.65 -18.09 11.48
C GLY A 356 -26.42 -18.01 10.18
N VAL A 357 -27.49 -18.79 10.05
CA VAL A 357 -28.42 -18.69 8.92
C VAL A 357 -29.85 -18.61 9.41
N VAL A 358 -30.57 -17.57 9.00
CA VAL A 358 -32.04 -17.49 9.14
C VAL A 358 -32.69 -17.61 7.76
N GLN A 359 -33.73 -18.44 7.67
CA GLN A 359 -34.56 -18.59 6.48
C GLN A 359 -35.73 -17.60 6.48
N THR A 360 -36.43 -17.46 5.35
CA THR A 360 -37.58 -16.55 5.19
C THR A 360 -38.74 -16.82 6.17
N ASP A 361 -38.88 -18.04 6.67
CA ASP A 361 -39.87 -18.44 7.68
C ASP A 361 -39.41 -18.20 9.14
N GLY A 362 -38.19 -17.71 9.34
CA GLY A 362 -37.59 -17.44 10.64
C GLY A 362 -36.91 -18.65 11.30
N GLU A 363 -36.81 -19.79 10.61
CA GLU A 363 -36.02 -20.94 11.06
C GLU A 363 -34.53 -20.59 11.10
N PHE A 364 -33.88 -20.85 12.24
CA PHE A 364 -32.45 -20.60 12.45
C PHE A 364 -31.66 -21.90 12.37
N GLN A 365 -30.62 -21.89 11.55
CA GLN A 365 -29.71 -23.00 11.34
C GLN A 365 -28.28 -22.57 11.70
N PRO A 366 -27.72 -23.03 12.83
CA PRO A 366 -26.35 -22.76 13.21
C PRO A 366 -25.38 -23.81 12.63
N PHE A 367 -24.24 -23.39 12.12
CA PHE A 367 -23.08 -24.27 11.89
C PHE A 367 -22.00 -23.93 12.90
N TRP A 368 -21.78 -24.83 13.85
CA TRP A 368 -20.78 -24.64 14.91
C TRP A 368 -19.44 -25.21 14.52
N ALA A 369 -18.39 -24.49 14.91
CA ALA A 369 -17.01 -24.94 14.86
C ALA A 369 -16.29 -24.61 16.15
N HIS A 370 -15.57 -25.57 16.70
CA HIS A 370 -14.77 -25.37 17.90
C HIS A 370 -13.29 -25.71 17.70
N THR A 371 -12.93 -26.05 16.47
CA THR A 371 -11.55 -26.23 16.02
C THR A 371 -11.38 -25.75 14.58
N PHE A 372 -10.15 -25.52 14.11
CA PHE A 372 -9.91 -25.14 12.71
C PHE A 372 -10.38 -26.23 11.73
N ALA A 373 -10.25 -27.50 12.11
CA ALA A 373 -10.77 -28.62 11.33
C ALA A 373 -12.31 -28.60 11.24
N GLU A 374 -12.98 -28.27 12.35
CA GLU A 374 -14.44 -28.11 12.37
C GLU A 374 -14.88 -26.85 11.62
N GLU A 375 -14.11 -25.75 11.65
CA GLU A 375 -14.38 -24.50 10.91
C GLU A 375 -14.32 -24.76 9.39
N ARG A 376 -13.29 -25.47 8.93
CA ARG A 376 -13.19 -25.94 7.55
C ARG A 376 -14.40 -26.78 7.16
N GLN A 377 -14.83 -27.69 8.03
CA GLN A 377 -15.98 -28.55 7.77
C GLN A 377 -17.30 -27.76 7.75
N ALA A 378 -17.47 -26.79 8.66
CA ALA A 378 -18.62 -25.90 8.72
C ALA A 378 -18.75 -25.07 7.43
N LEU A 379 -17.65 -24.54 6.89
CA LEU A 379 -17.64 -23.86 5.59
C LEU A 379 -18.12 -24.79 4.46
N ILE A 380 -17.60 -26.02 4.39
CA ILE A 380 -18.00 -27.00 3.38
C ILE A 380 -19.50 -27.32 3.48
N ASP A 381 -20.00 -27.52 4.70
CA ASP A 381 -21.40 -27.86 4.91
C ASP A 381 -22.33 -26.67 4.63
N PHE A 382 -21.91 -25.44 4.97
CA PHE A 382 -22.60 -24.22 4.59
C PHE A 382 -22.69 -24.07 3.07
N LEU A 383 -21.58 -24.19 2.33
CA LEU A 383 -21.57 -24.06 0.87
C LEU A 383 -22.39 -25.16 0.19
N ARG A 384 -22.34 -26.40 0.71
CA ARG A 384 -23.19 -27.50 0.22
C ARG A 384 -24.67 -27.20 0.41
N ASP A 385 -25.03 -26.62 1.55
CA ASP A 385 -26.40 -26.25 1.88
C ASP A 385 -26.90 -25.12 0.95
N VAL A 386 -26.08 -24.10 0.73
CA VAL A 386 -26.34 -23.04 -0.25
C VAL A 386 -26.52 -23.61 -1.65
N ALA A 387 -25.62 -24.49 -2.10
CA ALA A 387 -25.71 -25.11 -3.42
C ALA A 387 -26.99 -25.94 -3.60
N ARG A 388 -27.39 -26.69 -2.57
CA ARG A 388 -28.66 -27.42 -2.55
C ARG A 388 -29.85 -26.47 -2.69
N ARG A 389 -29.92 -25.43 -1.84
CA ARG A 389 -31.02 -24.46 -1.90
C ARG A 389 -31.08 -23.78 -3.26
N ARG A 390 -29.94 -23.42 -3.84
CA ARG A 390 -29.86 -22.75 -5.14
C ARG A 390 -30.33 -23.63 -6.30
N ALA A 391 -30.18 -24.95 -6.18
CA ALA A 391 -30.74 -25.90 -7.14
C ALA A 391 -32.27 -25.97 -7.07
N GLU A 392 -32.86 -25.80 -5.89
CA GLU A 392 -34.31 -25.78 -5.65
C GLU A 392 -34.93 -24.40 -5.94
N HIS A 393 -34.19 -23.33 -5.63
CA HIS A 393 -34.54 -21.92 -5.69
C HIS A 393 -33.50 -21.13 -6.48
N PRO A 394 -33.53 -21.16 -7.83
CA PRO A 394 -32.53 -20.49 -8.66
C PRO A 394 -32.48 -18.97 -8.49
N GLY A 395 -33.54 -18.36 -7.95
CA GLY A 395 -33.65 -16.92 -7.68
C GLY A 395 -33.24 -16.50 -6.27
N MET A 396 -32.73 -17.42 -5.42
CA MET A 396 -32.39 -17.11 -4.04
C MET A 396 -31.19 -16.17 -3.90
N HIS A 397 -31.20 -15.39 -2.82
CA HIS A 397 -30.11 -14.51 -2.40
C HIS A 397 -29.69 -14.77 -0.95
N ILE A 398 -28.47 -14.37 -0.61
CA ILE A 398 -27.87 -14.40 0.73
C ILE A 398 -27.69 -12.94 1.18
N TYR A 399 -28.50 -12.49 2.12
CA TYR A 399 -28.44 -11.13 2.64
C TYR A 399 -27.54 -11.04 3.87
N HIS A 400 -26.72 -10.00 3.93
CA HIS A 400 -25.86 -9.69 5.08
C HIS A 400 -25.76 -8.16 5.28
N TYR A 401 -25.20 -7.74 6.42
CA TYR A 401 -25.12 -6.33 6.80
C TYR A 401 -23.66 -5.88 7.05
N ALA A 402 -22.95 -5.58 5.96
CA ALA A 402 -21.67 -4.90 5.84
C ALA A 402 -20.84 -5.52 4.71
N SER A 403 -19.78 -4.83 4.26
CA SER A 403 -18.83 -5.42 3.33
C SER A 403 -17.95 -6.51 3.97
N TYR A 404 -17.96 -6.62 5.31
CA TYR A 404 -17.13 -7.54 6.08
C TYR A 404 -17.43 -8.98 5.72
N GLU A 405 -18.70 -9.42 5.72
CA GLU A 405 -19.04 -10.85 5.55
C GLU A 405 -18.60 -11.38 4.18
N ARG A 406 -18.72 -10.57 3.13
CA ARG A 406 -18.22 -10.90 1.79
C ARG A 406 -16.71 -11.12 1.80
N THR A 407 -15.97 -10.15 2.32
CA THR A 407 -14.50 -10.23 2.37
C THR A 407 -14.04 -11.34 3.30
N HIS A 408 -14.77 -11.57 4.39
CA HIS A 408 -14.48 -12.58 5.39
C HIS A 408 -14.71 -13.99 4.86
N LEU A 409 -15.82 -14.24 4.13
CA LEU A 409 -16.09 -15.52 3.47
C LEU A 409 -15.01 -15.88 2.43
N LEU A 410 -14.57 -14.90 1.63
CA LEU A 410 -13.43 -15.06 0.71
C LEU A 410 -12.13 -15.39 1.46
N ASN A 411 -11.82 -14.66 2.54
CA ASN A 411 -10.62 -14.91 3.34
C ASN A 411 -10.67 -16.27 4.03
N LEU A 412 -11.85 -16.71 4.47
CA LEU A 412 -12.07 -18.02 5.10
C LEU A 412 -11.88 -19.15 4.08
N ALA A 413 -12.44 -19.02 2.86
CA ALA A 413 -12.23 -19.98 1.78
C ALA A 413 -10.76 -20.08 1.38
N ALA A 414 -10.08 -18.94 1.22
CA ALA A 414 -8.64 -18.88 0.92
C ALA A 414 -7.78 -19.43 2.08
N ARG A 415 -8.14 -19.16 3.33
CA ARG A 415 -7.44 -19.64 4.54
C ARG A 415 -7.46 -21.16 4.62
N HIS A 416 -8.60 -21.79 4.34
CA HIS A 416 -8.75 -23.25 4.39
C HIS A 416 -8.47 -23.95 3.05
N GLY A 417 -8.31 -23.18 1.97
CA GLY A 417 -8.18 -23.63 0.58
C GLY A 417 -9.31 -24.55 0.13
N VAL A 418 -10.54 -24.26 0.57
CA VAL A 418 -11.75 -24.96 0.16
C VAL A 418 -12.84 -23.94 -0.18
N GLY A 419 -13.67 -24.23 -1.18
CA GLY A 419 -14.83 -23.40 -1.47
C GLY A 419 -14.54 -22.09 -2.21
N GLU A 420 -13.31 -21.84 -2.65
CA GLU A 420 -12.95 -20.57 -3.32
C GLU A 420 -13.76 -20.34 -4.59
N ASP A 421 -13.89 -21.37 -5.44
CA ASP A 421 -14.65 -21.30 -6.69
C ASP A 421 -16.15 -21.10 -6.40
N GLU A 422 -16.70 -21.82 -5.42
CA GLU A 422 -18.11 -21.70 -5.03
C GLU A 422 -18.42 -20.29 -4.49
N VAL A 423 -17.57 -19.73 -3.63
CA VAL A 423 -17.74 -18.37 -3.10
C VAL A 423 -17.59 -17.33 -4.22
N ASP A 424 -16.62 -17.51 -5.12
CA ASP A 424 -16.46 -16.64 -6.29
C ASP A 424 -17.69 -16.69 -7.21
N ASP A 425 -18.31 -17.87 -7.40
CA ASP A 425 -19.54 -18.03 -8.17
C ASP A 425 -20.72 -17.30 -7.52
N LEU A 426 -20.88 -17.40 -6.19
CA LEU A 426 -21.93 -16.67 -5.47
C LEU A 426 -21.77 -15.15 -5.62
N LEU A 427 -20.53 -14.65 -5.63
CA LEU A 427 -20.25 -13.22 -5.85
C LEU A 427 -20.47 -12.80 -7.30
N ARG A 428 -20.10 -13.65 -8.26
CA ARG A 428 -20.31 -13.41 -9.69
C ARG A 428 -21.79 -13.32 -10.01
N ASP A 429 -22.57 -14.24 -9.45
CA ASP A 429 -24.01 -14.39 -9.71
C ASP A 429 -24.87 -13.43 -8.88
N ASN A 430 -24.25 -12.49 -8.14
CA ASN A 430 -24.91 -11.51 -7.26
C ASN A 430 -25.81 -12.16 -6.19
N VAL A 431 -25.46 -13.36 -5.75
CA VAL A 431 -26.20 -14.06 -4.71
C VAL A 431 -25.99 -13.38 -3.36
N LEU A 432 -24.79 -12.87 -3.06
CA LEU A 432 -24.54 -12.09 -1.83
C LEU A 432 -25.02 -10.64 -1.98
N VAL A 433 -25.92 -10.21 -1.08
CA VAL A 433 -26.53 -8.88 -1.08
C VAL A 433 -26.15 -8.13 0.20
N ASP A 434 -25.28 -7.14 0.05
CA ASP A 434 -24.88 -6.22 1.13
C ASP A 434 -25.90 -5.08 1.26
N LEU A 435 -26.65 -5.07 2.37
CA LEU A 435 -27.66 -4.04 2.63
C LEU A 435 -27.07 -2.70 3.10
N TYR A 436 -25.82 -2.66 3.59
CA TYR A 436 -25.25 -1.44 4.18
C TYR A 436 -25.01 -0.32 3.14
N PRO A 437 -24.38 -0.56 1.97
CA PRO A 437 -24.24 0.43 0.91
C PRO A 437 -25.59 0.93 0.40
N LEU A 438 -26.58 0.03 0.30
CA LEU A 438 -27.92 0.37 -0.14
C LEU A 438 -28.61 1.33 0.83
N VAL A 439 -28.55 1.05 2.14
CA VAL A 439 -29.07 1.94 3.17
C VAL A 439 -28.40 3.31 3.07
N ARG A 440 -27.07 3.37 2.97
CA ARG A 440 -26.33 4.65 2.87
C ARG A 440 -26.65 5.44 1.61
N LYS A 441 -26.98 4.75 0.51
CA LYS A 441 -27.31 5.37 -0.78
C LYS A 441 -28.73 5.86 -0.89
N ALA A 442 -29.68 5.20 -0.22
CA ALA A 442 -31.10 5.49 -0.35
C ALA A 442 -31.63 6.34 0.81
N ILE A 443 -31.05 6.20 2.01
CA ILE A 443 -31.63 6.65 3.26
C ILE A 443 -30.66 7.53 4.06
N ARG A 444 -31.22 8.59 4.65
CA ARG A 444 -30.61 9.36 5.74
C ARG A 444 -31.40 9.13 7.03
N VAL A 445 -30.70 8.85 8.12
CA VAL A 445 -31.30 8.60 9.45
C VAL A 445 -30.79 9.62 10.47
N GLY A 446 -31.66 10.02 11.40
CA GLY A 446 -31.33 10.89 12.54
C GLY A 446 -30.42 10.26 13.61
N SER A 447 -29.64 9.24 13.26
CA SER A 447 -28.66 8.58 14.13
C SER A 447 -27.23 9.03 13.80
N ARG A 448 -26.33 8.96 14.79
CA ARG A 448 -24.89 9.18 14.61
C ARG A 448 -24.16 8.09 13.84
N SER A 449 -24.71 6.88 13.86
CA SER A 449 -24.12 5.71 13.27
C SER A 449 -25.16 4.98 12.42
N TYR A 450 -24.66 4.42 11.32
CA TYR A 450 -25.38 3.55 10.39
C TYR A 450 -25.06 2.08 10.68
N SER A 451 -24.69 1.70 11.91
CA SER A 451 -24.66 0.30 12.33
C SER A 451 -26.08 -0.25 12.45
N ILE A 452 -26.29 -1.54 12.18
CA ILE A 452 -27.61 -2.18 12.23
C ILE A 452 -28.32 -1.93 13.56
N LYS A 453 -27.59 -2.03 14.67
CA LYS A 453 -28.04 -1.73 16.05
C LYS A 453 -28.68 -0.36 16.23
N LYS A 454 -28.26 0.64 15.46
CA LYS A 454 -28.82 2.00 15.53
C LYS A 454 -30.01 2.19 14.59
N LEU A 455 -30.21 1.28 13.65
CA LEU A 455 -31.35 1.26 12.73
C LEU A 455 -32.50 0.38 13.25
N GLU A 456 -32.22 -0.62 14.08
CA GLU A 456 -33.20 -1.55 14.68
C GLU A 456 -34.51 -0.88 15.15
N PRO A 457 -34.50 0.29 15.83
CA PRO A 457 -35.74 0.96 16.23
C PRO A 457 -36.71 1.29 15.08
N LEU A 458 -36.26 1.29 13.83
CA LEU A 458 -37.07 1.59 12.65
C LEU A 458 -37.92 0.42 12.17
N TYR A 459 -37.50 -0.83 12.44
CA TYR A 459 -38.09 -2.03 11.84
C TYR A 459 -38.24 -3.21 12.81
N MET A 460 -37.61 -3.18 13.99
CA MET A 460 -37.74 -4.25 14.99
C MET A 460 -38.96 -4.08 15.91
N GLY A 461 -39.59 -2.90 15.94
CA GLY A 461 -40.70 -2.62 16.86
C GLY A 461 -40.28 -2.69 18.32
N ASP A 462 -41.07 -3.38 19.14
CA ASP A 462 -40.79 -3.57 20.59
C ASP A 462 -39.77 -4.70 20.87
N GLU A 463 -39.38 -5.48 19.84
CA GLU A 463 -38.44 -6.60 19.94
C GLU A 463 -37.00 -6.13 19.81
N LEU A 464 -36.58 -5.17 20.64
CA LEU A 464 -35.20 -4.72 20.70
C LEU A 464 -34.33 -5.73 21.48
N ARG A 465 -33.02 -5.73 21.20
CA ARG A 465 -32.02 -6.60 21.84
C ARG A 465 -32.26 -6.70 23.36
N SER A 466 -32.45 -7.93 23.82
CA SER A 466 -32.61 -8.29 25.23
C SER A 466 -31.84 -9.58 25.50
N GLY A 467 -31.05 -9.63 26.57
CA GLY A 467 -30.14 -10.76 26.87
C GLY A 467 -28.81 -10.31 27.49
N GLU A 468 -27.98 -11.27 27.92
CA GLU A 468 -26.64 -11.02 28.48
C GLU A 468 -25.62 -10.67 27.39
N VAL A 469 -25.69 -11.32 26.21
CA VAL A 469 -24.86 -11.01 25.03
C VAL A 469 -25.53 -9.95 24.16
N GLN A 470 -24.91 -8.78 24.02
CA GLN A 470 -25.47 -7.64 23.25
C GLN A 470 -24.50 -6.98 22.27
N ASP A 471 -23.27 -7.50 22.21
CA ASP A 471 -22.21 -7.09 21.29
C ASP A 471 -21.20 -8.23 21.08
N ALA A 472 -20.39 -8.09 20.04
CA ALA A 472 -19.39 -9.06 19.63
C ALA A 472 -18.30 -9.33 20.69
N GLY A 473 -17.93 -8.33 21.50
CA GLY A 473 -16.93 -8.49 22.56
C GLY A 473 -17.41 -9.46 23.63
N THR A 474 -18.66 -9.27 24.06
CA THR A 474 -19.34 -10.17 25.01
C THR A 474 -19.49 -11.58 24.42
N SER A 475 -19.86 -11.71 23.14
CA SER A 475 -19.99 -13.00 22.43
C SER A 475 -18.69 -13.83 22.51
N ILE A 476 -17.55 -13.19 22.27
CA ILE A 476 -16.21 -13.82 22.34
C ILE A 476 -15.86 -14.30 23.75
N GLU A 477 -16.18 -13.53 24.78
CA GLU A 477 -15.90 -13.87 26.18
C GLU A 477 -16.77 -15.02 26.68
N GLU A 478 -18.06 -14.99 26.36
CA GLU A 478 -19.00 -16.06 26.66
C GLU A 478 -18.58 -17.35 25.95
N TYR A 479 -18.11 -17.25 24.69
CA TYR A 479 -17.57 -18.41 23.97
C TYR A 479 -16.34 -19.00 24.66
N ALA A 480 -15.35 -18.17 25.02
CA ALA A 480 -14.16 -18.62 25.72
C ALA A 480 -14.49 -19.27 27.07
N THR A 481 -15.45 -18.70 27.81
CA THR A 481 -15.94 -19.24 29.08
C THR A 481 -16.66 -20.56 28.89
N ALA A 482 -17.55 -20.66 27.90
CA ALA A 482 -18.24 -21.89 27.54
C ALA A 482 -17.25 -23.02 27.24
N ARG A 483 -16.20 -22.74 26.45
CA ARG A 483 -15.14 -23.71 26.14
C ARG A 483 -14.40 -24.17 27.40
N ALA A 484 -14.04 -23.26 28.30
CA ALA A 484 -13.38 -23.60 29.56
C ALA A 484 -14.24 -24.50 30.46
N LEU A 485 -15.54 -24.19 30.58
CA LEU A 485 -16.50 -24.99 31.35
C LEU A 485 -16.69 -26.39 30.76
N LEU A 486 -16.81 -26.49 29.43
CA LEU A 486 -16.90 -27.76 28.73
C LEU A 486 -15.64 -28.63 28.96
N MET A 487 -14.45 -28.02 28.94
CA MET A 487 -13.19 -28.72 29.23
C MET A 487 -13.09 -29.14 30.71
N ALA A 488 -13.64 -28.36 31.64
CA ALA A 488 -13.72 -28.67 33.07
C ALA A 488 -14.78 -29.73 33.41
N GLY A 489 -15.61 -30.15 32.45
CA GLY A 489 -16.69 -31.14 32.63
C GLY A 489 -18.03 -30.55 33.07
N GLU A 490 -18.17 -29.22 33.11
CA GLU A 490 -19.41 -28.50 33.43
C GLU A 490 -20.28 -28.33 32.18
N VAL A 491 -20.80 -29.45 31.66
CA VAL A 491 -21.44 -29.52 30.33
C VAL A 491 -22.72 -28.69 30.21
N GLU A 492 -23.53 -28.63 31.27
CA GLU A 492 -24.84 -27.94 31.24
C GLU A 492 -24.68 -26.42 31.15
N GLU A 493 -23.84 -25.84 32.01
CA GLU A 493 -23.55 -24.40 32.00
C GLU A 493 -22.80 -23.98 30.73
N GLY A 494 -21.81 -24.78 30.30
CA GLY A 494 -21.10 -24.52 29.04
C GLY A 494 -22.03 -24.53 27.82
N ARG A 495 -23.05 -25.40 27.79
CA ARG A 495 -24.04 -25.42 26.71
C ARG A 495 -25.01 -24.24 26.78
N HIS A 496 -25.47 -23.86 27.97
CA HIS A 496 -26.33 -22.68 28.15
C HIS A 496 -25.70 -21.42 27.55
N ARG A 497 -24.41 -21.21 27.79
CA ARG A 497 -23.63 -20.08 27.27
C ARG A 497 -23.53 -20.10 25.73
N LEU A 498 -23.35 -21.27 25.13
CA LEU A 498 -23.40 -21.42 23.65
C LEU A 498 -24.81 -21.15 23.10
N ASP A 499 -25.87 -21.54 23.81
CA ASP A 499 -27.25 -21.27 23.41
C ASP A 499 -27.57 -19.75 23.44
N GLU A 500 -26.99 -18.99 24.38
CA GLU A 500 -27.11 -17.53 24.41
C GLU A 500 -26.41 -16.85 23.22
N ILE A 501 -25.23 -17.34 22.83
CA ILE A 501 -24.53 -16.88 21.62
C ILE A 501 -25.35 -17.18 20.36
N ALA A 502 -25.92 -18.39 20.25
CA ALA A 502 -26.81 -18.74 19.14
C ALA A 502 -28.04 -17.82 19.09
N ALA A 503 -28.62 -17.45 20.24
CA ALA A 503 -29.75 -16.53 20.30
C ALA A 503 -29.38 -15.11 19.86
N TYR A 504 -28.19 -14.63 20.24
CA TYR A 504 -27.65 -13.34 19.81
C TYR A 504 -27.44 -13.30 18.29
N ASN A 505 -26.73 -14.28 17.73
CA ASN A 505 -26.47 -14.34 16.30
C ASN A 505 -27.76 -14.54 15.47
N ARG A 506 -28.71 -15.35 15.97
CA ARG A 506 -30.05 -15.46 15.39
C ARG A 506 -30.75 -14.10 15.32
N TYR A 507 -30.65 -13.28 16.37
CA TYR A 507 -31.24 -11.95 16.38
C TYR A 507 -30.64 -11.06 15.28
N ASP A 508 -29.32 -11.12 15.05
CA ASP A 508 -28.64 -10.33 14.02
C ASP A 508 -29.06 -10.74 12.60
N CYS A 509 -29.19 -12.05 12.34
CA CYS A 509 -29.77 -12.54 11.09
C CYS A 509 -31.23 -12.10 10.90
N VAL A 510 -32.07 -12.17 11.95
CA VAL A 510 -33.48 -11.68 11.91
C VAL A 510 -33.54 -10.17 11.69
N SER A 511 -32.63 -9.41 12.30
CA SER A 511 -32.55 -7.96 12.11
C SER A 511 -32.23 -7.62 10.64
N THR A 512 -31.35 -8.39 10.00
CA THR A 512 -31.05 -8.25 8.57
C THR A 512 -32.27 -8.58 7.70
N LEU A 513 -33.02 -9.63 8.05
CA LEU A 513 -34.30 -9.97 7.40
C LEU A 513 -35.30 -8.84 7.47
N ARG A 514 -35.57 -8.33 8.68
CA ARG A 514 -36.55 -7.26 8.89
C ARG A 514 -36.12 -5.94 8.26
N LEU A 515 -34.82 -5.66 8.22
CA LEU A 515 -34.29 -4.53 7.48
C LEU A 515 -34.56 -4.68 5.97
N ARG A 516 -34.31 -5.85 5.38
CA ARG A 516 -34.62 -6.14 3.96
C ARG A 516 -36.10 -5.87 3.68
N ASP A 517 -36.99 -6.41 4.51
CA ASP A 517 -38.44 -6.22 4.38
C ASP A 517 -38.84 -4.74 4.50
N TRP A 518 -38.29 -4.04 5.49
CA TRP A 518 -38.54 -2.62 5.68
C TRP A 518 -38.08 -1.78 4.49
N LEU A 519 -36.96 -2.11 3.85
CA LEU A 519 -36.49 -1.43 2.64
C LEU A 519 -37.42 -1.68 1.44
N LEU A 520 -37.94 -2.90 1.28
CA LEU A 520 -38.93 -3.23 0.25
C LEU A 520 -40.22 -2.41 0.42
N GLU A 521 -40.69 -2.23 1.66
CA GLU A 521 -41.83 -1.38 1.94
C GLU A 521 -41.55 0.09 1.56
N ARG A 522 -40.38 0.63 1.90
CA ARG A 522 -40.01 2.01 1.52
C ARG A 522 -39.92 2.19 0.01
N ALA A 523 -39.49 1.17 -0.70
CA ALA A 523 -39.47 1.17 -2.15
C ALA A 523 -40.88 1.14 -2.74
N ALA A 524 -41.78 0.33 -2.17
CA ALA A 524 -43.19 0.30 -2.54
C ALA A 524 -43.90 1.65 -2.26
N ASP A 525 -43.67 2.26 -1.09
CA ASP A 525 -44.18 3.58 -0.73
C ASP A 525 -43.75 4.67 -1.72
N ALA A 526 -42.52 4.55 -2.25
CA ALA A 526 -41.96 5.47 -3.23
C ALA A 526 -42.32 5.11 -4.70
N GLY A 527 -43.06 4.03 -4.94
CA GLY A 527 -43.45 3.57 -6.28
C GLY A 527 -42.27 3.03 -7.12
N VAL A 528 -41.23 2.52 -6.48
CA VAL A 528 -40.01 2.02 -7.13
C VAL A 528 -40.16 0.52 -7.41
N PRO A 529 -40.06 0.06 -8.67
CA PRO A 529 -40.11 -1.36 -8.98
C PRO A 529 -38.84 -2.09 -8.51
N ILE A 530 -39.02 -3.27 -7.90
CA ILE A 530 -37.96 -4.13 -7.36
C ILE A 530 -37.56 -5.18 -8.40
N GLY A 531 -36.35 -5.73 -8.30
CA GLY A 531 -35.96 -6.89 -9.09
C GLY A 531 -35.69 -6.57 -10.56
N LEU A 532 -35.05 -5.43 -10.83
CA LEU A 532 -34.51 -5.20 -12.17
C LEU A 532 -33.58 -6.38 -12.52
N PRO A 533 -33.62 -6.91 -13.76
CA PRO A 533 -32.82 -8.07 -14.12
C PRO A 533 -31.34 -7.74 -13.97
N ALA A 534 -30.64 -8.54 -13.14
CA ALA A 534 -29.19 -8.51 -13.07
C ALA A 534 -28.64 -9.03 -14.41
N PRO A 535 -27.81 -8.25 -15.11
CA PRO A 535 -27.24 -8.68 -16.36
C PRO A 535 -26.06 -9.63 -16.13
N GLU A 536 -25.86 -10.59 -17.03
CA GLU A 536 -24.77 -11.57 -16.97
C GLU A 536 -23.40 -10.89 -16.92
N ARG A 537 -22.60 -11.20 -15.89
CA ARG A 537 -21.21 -10.76 -15.75
C ARG A 537 -20.27 -11.78 -16.41
N GLU A 538 -19.48 -11.35 -17.38
CA GLU A 538 -18.31 -12.11 -17.84
C GLU A 538 -17.09 -11.63 -17.05
N VAL A 539 -16.82 -12.23 -15.89
CA VAL A 539 -15.51 -12.14 -15.24
C VAL A 539 -14.66 -13.29 -15.79
N PRO A 540 -13.41 -13.06 -16.25
CA PRO A 540 -12.56 -14.15 -16.73
C PRO A 540 -12.39 -15.25 -15.67
N GLU A 541 -12.83 -16.47 -15.98
CA GLU A 541 -12.73 -17.62 -15.08
C GLU A 541 -11.28 -18.08 -14.86
N LEU A 542 -10.98 -18.52 -13.63
CA LEU A 542 -9.83 -19.36 -13.35
C LEU A 542 -10.25 -20.80 -13.67
N GLU A 543 -10.15 -21.21 -14.95
CA GLU A 543 -10.34 -22.63 -15.26
C GLU A 543 -9.36 -23.49 -14.46
N PRO A 544 -9.82 -24.62 -13.87
CA PRO A 544 -8.94 -25.58 -13.23
C PRO A 544 -7.81 -25.98 -14.17
N SER A 545 -6.57 -25.75 -13.75
CA SER A 545 -5.38 -26.06 -14.54
C SER A 545 -4.62 -27.19 -13.87
N THR A 546 -4.63 -28.36 -14.51
CA THR A 546 -3.83 -29.50 -14.04
C THR A 546 -2.35 -29.13 -13.90
N LEU A 547 -1.86 -28.24 -14.77
CA LEU A 547 -0.50 -27.72 -14.73
C LEU A 547 -0.22 -26.88 -13.47
N ARG A 548 -1.19 -26.07 -13.04
CA ARG A 548 -1.09 -25.31 -11.78
C ARG A 548 -1.05 -26.27 -10.59
N ASP A 549 -1.93 -27.27 -10.57
CA ASP A 549 -2.02 -28.25 -9.48
C ASP A 549 -0.73 -29.07 -9.35
N ASP A 550 -0.12 -29.47 -10.48
CA ASP A 550 1.16 -30.16 -10.52
C ASP A 550 2.31 -29.29 -9.96
N LEU A 551 2.31 -27.98 -10.24
CA LEU A 551 3.31 -27.04 -9.70
C LEU A 551 3.12 -26.80 -8.19
N LEU A 552 1.87 -26.67 -7.73
CA LEU A 552 1.58 -26.54 -6.29
C LEU A 552 1.96 -27.81 -5.53
N ALA A 553 1.68 -28.99 -6.10
CA ALA A 553 2.15 -30.27 -5.57
C ALA A 553 3.68 -30.30 -5.40
N ARG A 554 4.42 -29.72 -6.36
CA ARG A 554 5.88 -29.57 -6.29
C ARG A 554 6.34 -28.49 -5.30
N ALA A 555 5.54 -27.46 -5.06
CA ALA A 555 5.80 -26.44 -4.05
C ALA A 555 5.69 -26.97 -2.60
N GLY A 556 5.40 -28.26 -2.42
CA GLY A 556 5.17 -28.87 -1.12
C GLY A 556 3.77 -28.58 -0.59
N GLU A 557 2.91 -27.94 -1.39
CA GLU A 557 1.49 -27.85 -1.13
C GLU A 557 0.87 -29.16 -1.60
N SER A 558 0.50 -30.01 -0.65
CA SER A 558 -0.67 -30.87 -0.90
C SER A 558 -1.77 -29.96 -1.43
N ALA A 559 -2.58 -30.41 -2.40
CA ALA A 559 -3.61 -29.61 -3.06
C ALA A 559 -4.73 -29.06 -2.14
N GLU A 560 -4.50 -28.94 -0.83
CA GLU A 560 -5.25 -28.22 0.16
C GLU A 560 -4.26 -27.69 1.22
N PRO A 561 -4.33 -26.42 1.67
CA PRO A 561 -3.36 -25.82 2.57
C PRO A 561 -3.13 -26.58 3.88
N HIS A 562 -4.04 -27.43 4.36
CA HIS A 562 -3.94 -28.03 5.71
C HIS A 562 -4.22 -29.54 5.72
N ALA A 563 -3.32 -30.35 5.15
CA ALA A 563 -3.25 -31.76 5.50
C ALA A 563 -2.78 -31.88 6.97
N ALA A 564 -3.71 -32.16 7.88
CA ALA A 564 -3.47 -32.31 9.31
C ALA A 564 -2.24 -33.20 9.58
N GLY A 565 -1.16 -32.59 10.09
CA GLY A 565 0.06 -33.27 10.51
C GLY A 565 1.38 -32.82 9.85
N ALA A 566 1.37 -31.83 8.95
CA ALA A 566 2.60 -31.22 8.44
C ALA A 566 3.00 -29.98 9.25
N ASP A 567 4.25 -29.96 9.69
CA ASP A 567 4.88 -28.92 10.52
C ASP A 567 4.86 -27.55 9.80
N ALA A 568 3.92 -26.67 10.18
CA ALA A 568 3.76 -25.32 9.62
C ALA A 568 4.97 -24.39 9.88
N THR A 569 5.95 -24.84 10.67
CA THR A 569 7.23 -24.15 10.89
C THR A 569 8.28 -24.42 9.82
N ARG A 570 8.03 -25.33 8.86
CA ARG A 570 8.96 -25.57 7.76
C ARG A 570 8.94 -24.40 6.78
N LEU A 571 9.98 -23.58 6.83
CA LEU A 571 10.30 -22.65 5.73
C LEU A 571 10.42 -23.44 4.42
N ARG A 572 9.70 -22.98 3.37
CA ARG A 572 9.86 -23.53 2.02
C ARG A 572 11.33 -23.45 1.63
N THR A 573 11.83 -24.51 1.01
CA THR A 573 13.11 -24.49 0.31
C THR A 573 13.05 -23.55 -0.89
N ASP A 574 14.21 -23.15 -1.42
CA ASP A 574 14.28 -22.31 -2.62
C ASP A 574 13.56 -22.95 -3.82
N ASP A 575 13.61 -24.28 -3.91
CA ASP A 575 12.93 -25.08 -4.94
C ASP A 575 11.40 -25.05 -4.76
N GLU A 576 10.91 -25.27 -3.53
CA GLU A 576 9.48 -25.18 -3.21
C GLU A 576 8.94 -23.77 -3.49
N THR A 577 9.72 -22.74 -3.13
CA THR A 577 9.41 -21.34 -3.42
C THR A 577 9.35 -21.08 -4.92
N ALA A 578 10.34 -21.53 -5.69
CA ALA A 578 10.35 -21.36 -7.14
C ALA A 578 9.13 -22.02 -7.83
N ALA A 579 8.68 -23.17 -7.36
CA ALA A 579 7.49 -23.85 -7.87
C ALA A 579 6.21 -23.05 -7.58
N ALA A 580 6.10 -22.46 -6.38
CA ALA A 580 4.99 -21.58 -6.02
C ALA A 580 4.96 -20.32 -6.92
N PHE A 581 6.12 -19.73 -7.23
CA PHE A 581 6.23 -18.60 -8.16
C PHE A 581 5.80 -18.97 -9.57
N ALA A 582 6.18 -20.15 -10.07
CA ALA A 582 5.73 -20.63 -11.37
C ALA A 582 4.21 -20.82 -11.41
N ALA A 583 3.61 -21.39 -10.36
CA ALA A 583 2.15 -21.50 -10.24
C ALA A 583 1.47 -20.13 -10.23
N ALA A 584 2.01 -19.15 -9.48
CA ALA A 584 1.49 -17.79 -9.46
C ALA A 584 1.62 -17.07 -10.82
N ALA A 585 2.69 -17.34 -11.58
CA ALA A 585 2.90 -16.75 -12.91
C ALA A 585 1.78 -17.11 -13.91
N LEU A 586 1.23 -18.33 -13.85
CA LEU A 586 0.14 -18.79 -14.72
C LEU A 586 -1.11 -17.90 -14.60
N ASP A 587 -1.41 -17.46 -13.37
CA ASP A 587 -2.59 -16.67 -13.06
C ASP A 587 -2.34 -15.16 -13.08
N TYR A 588 -1.09 -14.72 -13.21
CA TYR A 588 -0.68 -13.32 -13.08
C TYR A 588 -1.57 -12.36 -13.86
N HIS A 589 -1.70 -12.54 -15.18
CA HIS A 589 -2.49 -11.64 -16.01
C HIS A 589 -4.00 -11.69 -15.70
N LYS A 590 -4.52 -12.85 -15.30
CA LYS A 590 -5.93 -12.98 -14.90
C LYS A 590 -6.19 -12.23 -13.60
N ARG A 591 -5.32 -12.38 -12.59
CA ARG A 591 -5.40 -11.71 -11.29
C ARG A 591 -5.23 -10.18 -11.41
N GLU A 592 -4.30 -9.72 -12.25
CA GLU A 592 -4.15 -8.29 -12.59
C GLU A 592 -5.45 -7.71 -13.18
N GLN A 593 -6.13 -8.46 -14.05
CA GLN A 593 -7.41 -8.03 -14.63
C GLN A 593 -8.59 -8.16 -13.66
N LYS A 594 -8.61 -9.19 -12.79
CA LYS A 594 -9.69 -9.44 -11.81
C LYS A 594 -9.85 -8.24 -10.86
N SER A 595 -8.73 -7.75 -10.31
CA SER A 595 -8.72 -6.57 -9.43
C SER A 595 -9.30 -5.33 -10.12
N PHE A 596 -8.92 -5.09 -11.38
CA PHE A 596 -9.50 -4.00 -12.17
C PHE A 596 -11.02 -4.13 -12.30
N TRP A 597 -11.52 -5.31 -12.67
CA TRP A 597 -12.94 -5.52 -12.90
C TRP A 597 -13.75 -5.44 -11.61
N TRP A 598 -13.25 -6.00 -10.52
CA TRP A 598 -13.85 -5.83 -9.18
C TRP A 598 -13.96 -4.36 -8.81
N ALA A 599 -12.88 -3.59 -8.97
CA ALA A 599 -12.92 -2.16 -8.71
C ALA A 599 -13.87 -1.41 -9.65
N HIS A 600 -13.98 -1.82 -10.92
CA HIS A 600 -14.92 -1.24 -11.89
C HIS A 600 -16.37 -1.44 -11.45
N PHE A 601 -16.77 -2.69 -11.16
CA PHE A 601 -18.13 -3.00 -10.75
C PHE A 601 -18.47 -2.39 -9.38
N ALA A 602 -17.53 -2.39 -8.44
CA ALA A 602 -17.67 -1.69 -7.16
C ALA A 602 -18.01 -0.20 -7.37
N ARG A 603 -17.33 0.52 -8.28
CA ARG A 603 -17.64 1.93 -8.57
C ARG A 603 -19.06 2.17 -9.11
N LEU A 604 -19.66 1.19 -9.77
CA LEU A 604 -21.04 1.30 -10.25
C LEU A 604 -22.05 1.24 -9.09
N VAL A 605 -21.68 0.61 -7.98
CA VAL A 605 -22.57 0.26 -6.85
C VAL A 605 -22.19 0.94 -5.54
N ASP A 606 -20.98 1.46 -5.39
CA ASP A 606 -20.55 2.17 -4.19
C ASP A 606 -20.88 3.67 -4.30
N PRO A 607 -21.11 4.38 -3.18
CA PRO A 607 -21.22 5.84 -3.17
C PRO A 607 -20.00 6.50 -3.82
N VAL A 608 -20.20 7.63 -4.54
CA VAL A 608 -19.10 8.33 -5.24
C VAL A 608 -17.99 8.68 -4.27
N GLU A 609 -18.34 9.06 -3.05
CA GLU A 609 -17.43 9.48 -1.98
C GLU A 609 -16.45 8.38 -1.55
N ALA A 610 -16.79 7.10 -1.79
CA ALA A 610 -15.93 5.97 -1.49
C ALA A 610 -14.76 5.86 -2.47
N TRP A 611 -14.92 6.35 -3.70
CA TRP A 611 -13.95 6.18 -4.78
C TRP A 611 -13.60 7.47 -5.53
N ALA A 612 -14.18 8.62 -5.19
CA ALA A 612 -13.95 9.92 -5.85
C ALA A 612 -12.46 10.28 -5.94
N ASN A 613 -11.69 9.94 -4.91
CA ASN A 613 -10.26 10.21 -4.83
C ASN A 613 -9.39 9.09 -5.39
N THR A 614 -9.96 8.12 -6.10
CA THR A 614 -9.20 7.02 -6.71
C THR A 614 -8.48 7.50 -7.96
N ARG A 615 -7.27 6.98 -8.19
CA ARG A 615 -6.49 7.27 -9.39
C ARG A 615 -7.28 7.02 -10.68
N ASP A 616 -7.04 7.88 -11.68
CA ASP A 616 -7.60 7.85 -13.04
C ASP A 616 -9.15 7.97 -13.07
N VAL A 617 -9.75 8.47 -11.99
CA VAL A 617 -11.17 8.84 -11.88
C VAL A 617 -11.31 10.35 -11.87
N LEU A 618 -12.30 10.92 -12.57
CA LEU A 618 -12.71 12.31 -12.42
C LEU A 618 -14.19 12.34 -12.08
N VAL A 619 -14.56 12.95 -10.95
CA VAL A 619 -15.98 13.21 -10.64
C VAL A 619 -16.38 14.50 -11.34
N VAL A 620 -17.45 14.45 -12.12
CA VAL A 620 -17.87 15.58 -12.95
C VAL A 620 -18.58 16.61 -12.06
N GLU A 621 -17.97 17.78 -11.90
CA GLU A 621 -18.53 18.92 -11.19
C GLU A 621 -19.37 19.78 -12.15
N ARG A 622 -18.94 19.89 -13.41
CA ARG A 622 -19.61 20.65 -14.46
C ARG A 622 -19.37 20.00 -15.82
N ALA A 623 -20.36 20.00 -16.71
CA ALA A 623 -20.24 19.47 -18.07
C ALA A 623 -20.69 20.49 -19.12
N GLU A 624 -19.99 20.55 -20.25
CA GLU A 624 -20.30 21.37 -21.41
C GLU A 624 -20.36 20.53 -22.69
N LEU A 625 -21.31 20.86 -23.56
CA LEU A 625 -21.44 20.26 -24.89
C LEU A 625 -20.57 21.03 -25.89
N GLU A 626 -19.54 20.38 -26.42
CA GLU A 626 -18.64 20.98 -27.41
C GLU A 626 -19.12 20.74 -28.84
N ARG A 627 -19.56 19.51 -29.12
CA ARG A 627 -20.16 19.14 -30.40
C ARG A 627 -21.26 18.12 -30.15
N ASP A 628 -22.48 18.46 -30.59
CA ASP A 628 -23.63 17.56 -30.53
C ASP A 628 -23.47 16.37 -31.50
N TRP A 629 -24.34 15.37 -31.37
CA TRP A 629 -24.33 14.14 -32.16
C TRP A 629 -24.13 14.39 -33.67
N TYR A 630 -23.00 13.94 -34.20
CA TYR A 630 -22.59 14.12 -35.60
C TYR A 630 -22.09 12.80 -36.21
N ARG A 631 -21.99 12.78 -37.54
CA ARG A 631 -21.45 11.66 -38.32
C ARG A 631 -20.73 12.19 -39.57
N ASP A 632 -19.43 11.95 -39.68
CA ASP A 632 -18.63 12.38 -40.84
C ASP A 632 -18.57 11.30 -41.94
N GLU A 633 -18.15 11.66 -43.16
CA GLU A 633 -18.04 10.71 -44.29
C GLU A 633 -17.09 9.55 -43.98
N GLY A 634 -17.58 8.31 -44.09
CA GLY A 634 -16.83 7.08 -43.78
C GLY A 634 -17.02 6.54 -42.36
N GLN A 635 -17.65 7.29 -41.46
CA GLN A 635 -17.93 6.83 -40.09
C GLN A 635 -19.19 5.96 -40.01
N ARG A 636 -19.13 4.90 -39.19
CA ARG A 636 -20.23 3.93 -39.02
C ARG A 636 -21.23 4.32 -37.93
N SER A 637 -20.85 5.17 -36.98
CA SER A 637 -21.63 5.46 -35.77
C SER A 637 -21.64 6.96 -35.46
N ASP A 638 -22.74 7.45 -34.89
CA ASP A 638 -22.87 8.85 -34.45
C ASP A 638 -21.99 9.11 -33.22
N ARG A 639 -21.37 10.29 -33.15
CA ARG A 639 -20.45 10.70 -32.07
C ARG A 639 -20.82 12.05 -31.50
N ARG A 640 -20.50 12.30 -30.23
CA ARG A 640 -20.58 13.63 -29.62
C ARG A 640 -19.29 13.93 -28.84
N VAL A 641 -19.00 15.20 -28.64
CA VAL A 641 -17.85 15.67 -27.86
C VAL A 641 -18.34 16.47 -26.66
N LEU A 642 -17.88 16.05 -25.47
CA LEU A 642 -18.20 16.69 -24.20
C LEU A 642 -16.91 17.20 -23.54
N ARG A 643 -16.96 18.40 -22.96
CA ARG A 643 -15.94 18.89 -22.03
C ARG A 643 -16.46 18.73 -20.61
N LEU A 644 -15.80 17.90 -19.82
CA LEU A 644 -16.17 17.60 -18.44
C LEU A 644 -15.15 18.26 -17.52
N HIS A 645 -15.63 19.03 -16.55
CA HIS A 645 -14.82 19.69 -15.53
C HIS A 645 -14.92 18.95 -14.20
N GLY A 646 -13.80 18.86 -13.51
CA GLY A 646 -13.63 18.22 -12.22
C GLY A 646 -12.16 17.88 -12.01
N GLN A 647 -11.80 17.55 -10.77
CA GLN A 647 -10.44 17.11 -10.48
C GLN A 647 -10.30 15.61 -10.65
N PHE A 648 -9.26 15.20 -11.39
CA PHE A 648 -8.87 13.81 -11.39
C PHE A 648 -8.35 13.40 -10.00
N GLY A 649 -8.68 12.18 -9.60
CA GLY A 649 -8.22 11.59 -8.37
C GLY A 649 -6.68 11.67 -8.26
N PRO A 650 -6.14 11.91 -7.07
CA PRO A 650 -4.71 12.10 -6.85
C PRO A 650 -3.84 11.00 -7.47
N GLY A 651 -2.85 11.39 -8.29
CA GLY A 651 -1.93 10.46 -8.94
C GLY A 651 -2.39 9.91 -10.29
N SER A 652 -3.45 10.47 -10.87
CA SER A 652 -3.91 10.17 -12.22
C SER A 652 -2.83 10.43 -13.28
N THR A 653 -2.75 9.52 -14.24
CA THR A 653 -1.79 9.52 -15.37
C THR A 653 -2.51 9.53 -16.72
N VAL A 654 -3.76 9.99 -16.72
CA VAL A 654 -4.66 9.99 -17.88
C VAL A 654 -4.10 10.86 -19.01
N LYS A 655 -4.09 10.33 -20.24
CA LYS A 655 -3.61 11.01 -21.45
C LYS A 655 -4.64 10.94 -22.56
N ALA A 656 -4.59 11.89 -23.48
CA ALA A 656 -5.35 11.79 -24.74
C ALA A 656 -4.98 10.50 -25.50
N GLY A 657 -5.97 9.92 -26.19
CA GLY A 657 -5.87 8.65 -26.91
C GLY A 657 -6.14 7.40 -26.07
N ARG A 658 -6.27 7.52 -24.74
CA ARG A 658 -6.68 6.40 -23.86
C ARG A 658 -8.20 6.17 -23.92
N GLY A 659 -8.59 4.89 -23.84
CA GLY A 659 -9.96 4.50 -23.54
C GLY A 659 -10.30 4.72 -22.07
N ALA A 660 -11.52 5.20 -21.80
CA ALA A 660 -12.07 5.41 -20.47
C ALA A 660 -13.55 4.97 -20.43
N TYR A 661 -14.16 5.00 -19.24
CA TYR A 661 -15.60 4.83 -19.06
C TYR A 661 -16.24 6.14 -18.57
N LEU A 662 -17.35 6.55 -19.18
CA LEU A 662 -18.27 7.52 -18.58
C LEU A 662 -19.30 6.82 -17.72
N LEU A 663 -19.51 7.31 -16.50
CA LEU A 663 -20.56 6.86 -15.61
C LEU A 663 -21.73 7.85 -15.61
N TYR A 664 -22.95 7.34 -15.59
CA TYR A 664 -24.19 8.10 -15.47
C TYR A 664 -24.97 7.61 -14.24
N GLU A 665 -25.50 8.52 -13.43
CA GLU A 665 -26.36 8.15 -12.30
C GLU A 665 -27.59 7.38 -12.78
N PHE A 666 -27.98 6.37 -12.01
CA PHE A 666 -29.17 5.56 -12.29
C PHE A 666 -30.44 6.45 -12.33
N PRO A 667 -31.36 6.28 -13.32
CA PRO A 667 -31.46 5.18 -14.29
C PRO A 667 -30.61 5.32 -15.57
N GLY A 668 -29.86 6.42 -15.71
CA GLY A 668 -29.04 6.74 -16.89
C GLY A 668 -29.84 6.96 -18.20
N PRO A 669 -29.19 7.44 -19.27
CA PRO A 669 -29.87 7.78 -20.53
C PRO A 669 -30.06 6.61 -21.51
N PHE A 670 -29.45 5.46 -21.24
CA PHE A 670 -29.51 4.25 -22.05
C PHE A 670 -29.76 3.04 -21.17
N PRO A 671 -30.25 1.91 -21.68
CA PRO A 671 -30.40 0.69 -20.88
C PRO A 671 -29.10 0.39 -20.14
N ALA A 672 -29.18 0.10 -18.84
CA ALA A 672 -28.02 -0.29 -18.06
C ALA A 672 -27.30 -1.45 -18.78
N GLY A 673 -25.97 -1.34 -18.87
CA GLY A 673 -25.14 -2.39 -19.43
C GLY A 673 -25.11 -3.61 -18.50
N ARG A 674 -24.03 -4.40 -18.53
CA ARG A 674 -23.83 -5.56 -17.65
C ARG A 674 -23.53 -5.20 -16.18
N GLY A 675 -24.24 -4.23 -15.58
CA GLY A 675 -24.09 -3.80 -14.18
C GLY A 675 -25.31 -4.12 -13.30
N ASP A 676 -25.13 -4.15 -11.99
CA ASP A 676 -26.16 -4.58 -11.04
C ASP A 676 -27.45 -3.72 -11.11
N PRO A 677 -28.60 -4.27 -10.68
CA PRO A 677 -29.82 -3.51 -10.48
C PRO A 677 -29.56 -2.21 -9.69
N GLY A 678 -30.01 -1.05 -10.18
CA GLY A 678 -29.77 0.25 -9.53
C GLY A 678 -28.33 0.78 -9.64
N ALA A 679 -27.43 0.09 -10.34
CA ALA A 679 -26.06 0.55 -10.57
C ALA A 679 -26.01 1.69 -11.61
N ARG A 680 -24.92 2.45 -11.57
CA ARG A 680 -24.63 3.49 -12.58
C ARG A 680 -24.48 2.89 -13.96
N ASN A 681 -24.94 3.59 -14.98
CA ASN A 681 -24.80 3.17 -16.37
C ASN A 681 -23.41 3.59 -16.86
N THR A 682 -22.75 2.72 -17.63
CA THR A 682 -21.38 2.96 -18.10
C THR A 682 -21.25 2.88 -19.62
N ARG A 683 -20.40 3.73 -20.21
CA ARG A 683 -20.10 3.74 -21.65
C ARG A 683 -18.61 3.89 -21.90
N SER A 684 -18.04 3.03 -22.74
CA SER A 684 -16.65 3.20 -23.19
C SER A 684 -16.53 4.41 -24.12
N VAL A 685 -15.51 5.22 -23.87
CA VAL A 685 -15.23 6.47 -24.58
C VAL A 685 -13.74 6.62 -24.86
N THR A 686 -13.38 7.54 -25.76
CA THR A 686 -12.00 7.94 -25.98
C THR A 686 -11.77 9.33 -25.43
N LEU A 687 -10.69 9.49 -24.67
CA LEU A 687 -10.25 10.81 -24.21
C LEU A 687 -9.50 11.49 -25.35
N VAL A 688 -10.05 12.58 -25.88
CA VAL A 688 -9.46 13.33 -27.00
C VAL A 688 -8.61 14.51 -26.53
N GLY A 689 -8.83 14.97 -25.30
CA GLY A 689 -8.02 15.99 -24.63
C GLY A 689 -8.14 15.87 -23.12
N VAL A 690 -7.09 16.25 -22.39
CA VAL A 690 -7.07 16.22 -20.92
C VAL A 690 -6.30 17.46 -20.45
N GLY A 691 -6.90 18.21 -19.52
CA GLY A 691 -6.28 19.29 -18.76
C GLY A 691 -6.28 18.96 -17.27
N ASP A 692 -5.89 19.93 -16.44
CA ASP A 692 -5.73 19.71 -14.99
C ASP A 692 -7.07 19.57 -14.25
N ASP A 693 -8.07 20.34 -14.66
CA ASP A 693 -9.43 20.37 -14.11
C ASP A 693 -10.51 20.01 -15.15
N TRP A 694 -10.12 19.48 -16.32
CA TRP A 694 -11.06 19.09 -17.37
C TRP A 694 -10.59 17.91 -18.23
N ALA A 695 -11.55 17.23 -18.86
CA ALA A 695 -11.31 16.24 -19.89
C ALA A 695 -12.27 16.43 -21.07
N LEU A 696 -11.75 16.33 -22.29
CA LEU A 696 -12.52 16.33 -23.52
C LEU A 696 -12.71 14.89 -23.97
N VAL A 697 -13.96 14.48 -24.08
CA VAL A 697 -14.36 13.08 -24.27
C VAL A 697 -15.14 12.95 -25.58
N GLU A 698 -14.73 12.01 -26.43
CA GLU A 698 -15.51 11.58 -27.59
C GLU A 698 -16.32 10.33 -27.23
N GLU A 699 -17.65 10.46 -27.27
CA GLU A 699 -18.59 9.38 -26.99
C GLU A 699 -19.26 8.91 -28.27
N THR A 700 -19.40 7.59 -28.43
CA THR A 700 -20.06 6.99 -29.60
C THR A 700 -21.42 6.41 -29.22
N ARG A 701 -22.46 6.75 -30.00
CA ARG A 701 -23.82 6.23 -29.82
C ARG A 701 -23.94 4.80 -30.34
N ALA A 702 -24.64 3.95 -29.61
CA ALA A 702 -25.08 2.67 -30.14
C ALA A 702 -26.31 2.87 -31.05
N ASP A 703 -26.41 2.10 -32.13
CA ASP A 703 -27.49 2.24 -33.12
C ASP A 703 -28.90 2.05 -32.50
N ALA A 704 -29.01 1.24 -31.44
CA ALA A 704 -30.27 0.94 -30.74
C ALA A 704 -30.67 1.99 -29.68
N VAL A 705 -29.85 3.01 -29.43
CA VAL A 705 -30.06 4.01 -28.38
C VAL A 705 -30.45 5.35 -29.01
N PRO A 706 -31.59 5.97 -28.65
CA PRO A 706 -31.95 7.32 -29.10
C PRO A 706 -30.87 8.36 -28.72
N ALA A 707 -30.81 9.48 -29.43
CA ALA A 707 -29.95 10.59 -29.00
C ALA A 707 -30.42 11.12 -27.63
N TYR A 708 -29.47 11.40 -26.74
CA TYR A 708 -29.71 11.92 -25.39
C TYR A 708 -28.77 13.08 -25.07
N ASP A 709 -29.19 13.91 -24.11
CA ASP A 709 -28.52 15.11 -23.61
C ASP A 709 -28.06 14.98 -22.15
N THR A 710 -28.40 13.88 -21.47
CA THR A 710 -27.96 13.59 -20.10
C THR A 710 -26.43 13.63 -19.99
N MET A 711 -25.96 14.26 -18.92
CA MET A 711 -24.53 14.43 -18.62
C MET A 711 -24.01 13.32 -17.69
N PRO A 712 -22.76 12.89 -17.88
CA PRO A 712 -22.14 11.89 -17.00
C PRO A 712 -21.84 12.47 -15.61
N SER A 713 -21.81 11.61 -14.59
CA SER A 713 -21.40 11.97 -13.23
C SER A 713 -19.91 11.71 -12.95
N ALA A 714 -19.26 10.84 -13.72
CA ALA A 714 -17.82 10.58 -13.57
C ALA A 714 -17.15 10.05 -14.85
N ILE A 715 -15.83 10.21 -14.94
CA ILE A 715 -14.92 9.49 -15.82
C ILE A 715 -14.19 8.46 -14.96
N THR A 716 -14.05 7.22 -15.43
CA THR A 716 -13.31 6.15 -14.75
C THR A 716 -12.38 5.39 -15.71
N PRO A 717 -11.39 4.64 -15.19
CA PRO A 717 -10.36 4.00 -16.03
C PRO A 717 -10.96 2.96 -16.99
N GLY A 718 -10.50 2.96 -18.25
CA GLY A 718 -10.89 1.96 -19.26
C GLY A 718 -10.26 0.58 -19.00
N PRO A 719 -10.70 -0.47 -19.74
CA PRO A 719 -10.27 -1.84 -19.50
C PRO A 719 -8.76 -2.03 -19.68
N PRO A 720 -8.13 -2.95 -18.91
CA PRO A 720 -6.71 -3.24 -19.01
C PRO A 720 -6.36 -3.88 -20.37
N PRO A 721 -5.10 -3.75 -20.84
CA PRO A 721 -4.66 -4.40 -22.07
C PRO A 721 -4.81 -5.93 -21.99
N SER A 722 -5.11 -6.57 -23.13
CA SER A 722 -5.12 -8.03 -23.23
C SER A 722 -3.69 -8.60 -23.18
N PRO A 723 -3.41 -9.67 -22.41
CA PRO A 723 -2.08 -10.26 -22.28
C PRO A 723 -1.60 -10.95 -23.57
N GLY A 724 -2.50 -11.27 -24.49
CA GLY A 724 -2.16 -11.85 -25.79
C GLY A 724 -1.35 -13.15 -25.67
N ARG A 725 -0.16 -13.19 -26.30
CA ARG A 725 0.71 -14.38 -26.38
C ARG A 725 1.52 -14.66 -25.13
N GLN A 726 1.64 -13.70 -24.20
CA GLN A 726 2.42 -13.87 -22.97
C GLN A 726 1.88 -15.01 -22.10
N LYS A 727 0.55 -15.17 -22.02
CA LYS A 727 -0.08 -16.28 -21.29
C LYS A 727 0.39 -17.65 -21.79
N GLN A 728 0.38 -17.85 -23.11
CA GLN A 728 0.80 -19.11 -23.73
C GLN A 728 2.30 -19.39 -23.52
N ALA A 729 3.13 -18.34 -23.52
CA ALA A 729 4.56 -18.46 -23.24
C ALA A 729 4.83 -18.91 -21.79
N ILE A 730 4.14 -18.30 -20.81
CA ILE A 730 4.23 -18.70 -19.40
C ILE A 730 3.72 -20.13 -19.21
N GLU A 731 2.58 -20.49 -19.79
CA GLU A 731 2.03 -21.86 -19.77
C GLU A 731 3.05 -22.87 -20.31
N SER A 732 3.69 -22.58 -21.44
CA SER A 732 4.73 -23.46 -22.03
C SER A 732 5.97 -23.59 -21.15
N TRP A 733 6.42 -22.50 -20.52
CA TRP A 733 7.56 -22.53 -19.61
C TRP A 733 7.23 -23.31 -18.33
N CYS A 734 6.06 -23.07 -17.74
CA CYS A 734 5.56 -23.82 -16.58
C CYS A 734 5.47 -25.33 -16.88
N GLN A 735 4.99 -25.71 -18.07
CA GLN A 735 4.96 -27.11 -18.49
C GLN A 735 6.35 -27.73 -18.50
N SER A 736 7.39 -26.99 -18.90
CA SER A 736 8.77 -27.50 -18.89
C SER A 736 9.29 -27.81 -17.48
N ILE A 737 8.82 -27.08 -16.45
CA ILE A 737 9.15 -27.36 -15.04
C ILE A 737 8.50 -28.67 -14.60
N VAL A 738 7.23 -28.88 -14.94
CA VAL A 738 6.51 -30.12 -14.62
C VAL A 738 7.12 -31.31 -15.34
N ASP A 739 7.42 -31.17 -16.64
CA ASP A 739 8.02 -32.22 -17.47
C ASP A 739 9.42 -32.65 -16.97
N ALA A 740 10.17 -31.73 -16.37
CA ALA A 740 11.51 -32.00 -15.83
C ALA A 740 11.50 -32.71 -14.45
N THR A 741 10.35 -32.82 -13.79
CA THR A 741 10.22 -33.36 -12.43
C THR A 741 10.81 -34.79 -12.31
N PRO A 742 11.68 -35.08 -11.31
CA PRO A 742 12.01 -34.29 -10.12
C PRO A 742 13.14 -33.26 -10.31
N GLU A 743 13.79 -33.23 -11.46
CA GLU A 743 14.84 -32.26 -11.79
C GLU A 743 14.22 -30.91 -12.17
N TRP A 744 15.06 -29.90 -12.37
CA TRP A 744 14.64 -28.57 -12.81
C TRP A 744 15.10 -28.34 -14.26
N PRO A 745 14.31 -27.62 -15.08
CA PRO A 745 14.73 -27.26 -16.41
C PRO A 745 15.99 -26.39 -16.36
N HIS A 746 16.82 -26.58 -17.37
CA HIS A 746 18.07 -25.85 -17.52
C HIS A 746 17.80 -24.55 -18.28
N ASP A 747 17.23 -23.57 -17.57
CA ASP A 747 16.86 -22.27 -18.13
C ASP A 747 17.12 -21.12 -17.14
N PRO A 748 17.20 -19.86 -17.62
CA PRO A 748 17.56 -18.71 -16.80
C PRO A 748 16.48 -18.26 -15.82
N VAL A 749 15.20 -18.47 -16.11
CA VAL A 749 14.09 -18.04 -15.25
C VAL A 749 14.02 -18.95 -14.02
N THR A 750 14.25 -20.24 -14.19
CA THR A 750 14.34 -21.19 -13.09
C THR A 750 15.49 -20.85 -12.14
N ASP A 751 16.67 -20.49 -12.65
CA ASP A 751 17.78 -20.06 -11.80
C ASP A 751 17.46 -18.77 -11.04
N LEU A 752 16.79 -17.81 -11.70
CA LEU A 752 16.32 -16.56 -11.07
C LEU A 752 15.36 -16.83 -9.92
N LEU A 753 14.34 -17.66 -10.13
CA LEU A 753 13.33 -17.96 -9.11
C LEU A 753 13.93 -18.69 -7.90
N ARG A 754 14.90 -19.57 -8.14
CA ARG A 754 15.64 -20.29 -7.08
C ARG A 754 16.73 -19.45 -6.43
N ARG A 755 16.99 -18.22 -6.93
CA ARG A 755 18.06 -17.31 -6.48
C ARG A 755 19.45 -17.96 -6.41
N VAL A 756 19.73 -18.91 -7.30
CA VAL A 756 21.03 -19.57 -7.36
C VAL A 756 22.03 -18.72 -8.14
N PRO A 757 23.33 -18.69 -7.77
CA PRO A 757 24.34 -17.98 -8.55
C PRO A 757 24.29 -18.36 -10.05
N PRO A 758 24.53 -17.41 -10.98
CA PRO A 758 24.56 -17.66 -12.42
C PRO A 758 25.35 -18.91 -12.80
N ARG A 759 24.72 -19.84 -13.54
CA ARG A 759 25.41 -21.02 -14.04
C ARG A 759 26.33 -20.63 -15.18
N THR A 760 27.59 -21.04 -15.08
CA THR A 760 28.62 -20.78 -16.09
C THR A 760 29.35 -22.06 -16.49
N ARG A 761 29.86 -22.10 -17.72
CA ARG A 761 30.63 -23.23 -18.27
C ARG A 761 32.04 -23.32 -17.66
N GLY A 762 32.56 -22.23 -17.11
CA GLY A 762 33.78 -22.18 -16.30
C GLY A 762 33.59 -21.35 -15.01
N ASP A 763 34.69 -20.96 -14.37
CA ASP A 763 34.67 -20.17 -13.11
C ASP A 763 34.63 -18.64 -13.36
N ALA A 764 34.05 -18.17 -14.47
CA ALA A 764 34.11 -16.76 -14.87
C ALA A 764 33.50 -15.81 -13.82
N VAL A 765 32.46 -16.25 -13.10
CA VAL A 765 31.80 -15.49 -12.03
C VAL A 765 32.69 -15.36 -10.79
N ALA A 766 33.64 -16.29 -10.55
CA ALA A 766 34.54 -16.27 -9.40
C ALA A 766 35.78 -15.37 -9.61
N GLN A 767 36.12 -15.02 -10.85
CA GLN A 767 37.26 -14.16 -11.18
C GLN A 767 36.86 -12.68 -11.25
N ARG A 768 36.36 -12.13 -10.14
CA ARG A 768 35.90 -10.73 -10.10
C ARG A 768 37.08 -9.78 -9.92
N VAL A 769 37.20 -8.84 -10.85
CA VAL A 769 38.11 -7.70 -10.73
C VAL A 769 37.35 -6.59 -10.01
N GLU A 770 37.92 -6.02 -8.96
CA GLU A 770 37.59 -4.66 -8.54
C GLU A 770 38.00 -3.74 -9.70
N ALA A 771 37.11 -3.58 -10.69
CA ALA A 771 37.44 -2.97 -11.97
C ALA A 771 37.97 -1.54 -11.77
N ALA A 772 39.16 -1.27 -12.29
CA ALA A 772 39.84 0.02 -12.21
C ALA A 772 39.42 0.99 -13.33
N SER A 773 38.77 0.50 -14.40
CA SER A 773 38.26 1.31 -15.54
C SER A 773 37.03 0.69 -16.23
N ASP A 774 36.28 1.48 -17.00
CA ASP A 774 35.05 1.04 -17.71
C ASP A 774 35.29 -0.08 -18.72
N ASP A 775 36.37 0.01 -19.51
CA ASP A 775 36.71 -1.01 -20.51
C ASP A 775 36.91 -2.37 -19.84
N THR A 776 37.52 -2.41 -18.66
CA THR A 776 37.73 -3.66 -17.91
C THR A 776 36.43 -4.25 -17.38
N LEU A 777 35.43 -3.40 -17.09
CA LEU A 777 34.11 -3.85 -16.66
C LEU A 777 33.29 -4.38 -17.84
N VAL A 778 33.29 -3.69 -18.99
CA VAL A 778 32.67 -4.18 -20.23
C VAL A 778 33.24 -5.55 -20.58
N ASP A 779 34.56 -5.71 -20.57
CA ASP A 779 35.22 -6.98 -20.85
C ASP A 779 34.88 -8.08 -19.82
N ALA A 780 34.76 -7.73 -18.54
CA ALA A 780 34.39 -8.68 -17.49
C ALA A 780 32.93 -9.15 -17.64
N VAL A 781 32.00 -8.24 -17.89
CA VAL A 781 30.59 -8.55 -18.11
C VAL A 781 30.41 -9.35 -19.40
N SER A 782 31.02 -8.93 -20.52
CA SER A 782 30.99 -9.66 -21.79
C SER A 782 31.52 -11.08 -21.67
N ARG A 783 32.64 -11.28 -20.94
CA ARG A 783 33.18 -12.63 -20.68
C ARG A 783 32.25 -13.48 -19.81
N THR A 784 31.66 -12.89 -18.78
CA THR A 784 30.71 -13.60 -17.90
C THR A 784 29.46 -14.02 -18.68
N VAL A 785 28.88 -13.10 -19.46
CA VAL A 785 27.73 -13.37 -20.32
C VAL A 785 28.04 -14.45 -21.35
N ALA A 786 29.21 -14.40 -21.99
CA ALA A 786 29.64 -15.42 -22.95
C ALA A 786 29.85 -16.81 -22.34
N ASP A 787 30.14 -16.88 -21.03
CA ASP A 787 30.36 -18.12 -20.29
C ASP A 787 29.08 -18.69 -19.67
N LEU A 788 27.94 -17.96 -19.72
CA LEU A 788 26.66 -18.44 -19.19
C LEU A 788 26.23 -19.75 -19.87
N ASP A 789 25.70 -20.67 -19.05
CA ASP A 789 25.13 -21.92 -19.52
C ASP A 789 23.61 -21.93 -19.30
N ASP A 790 22.90 -21.42 -20.30
CA ASP A 790 21.44 -21.21 -20.31
C ASP A 790 20.94 -20.63 -18.97
N SER A 791 21.56 -19.51 -18.56
CA SER A 791 21.39 -18.88 -17.25
C SER A 791 21.32 -17.35 -17.37
N TYR A 792 21.27 -16.65 -16.23
CA TYR A 792 21.10 -15.19 -16.19
C TYR A 792 22.37 -14.50 -15.66
N LEU A 793 22.53 -13.21 -15.96
CA LEU A 793 23.45 -12.33 -15.24
C LEU A 793 22.74 -11.04 -14.83
N ALA A 794 22.82 -10.68 -13.55
CA ALA A 794 22.28 -9.43 -13.05
C ALA A 794 23.34 -8.32 -12.99
N VAL A 795 22.98 -7.11 -13.39
CA VAL A 795 23.80 -5.92 -13.26
C VAL A 795 22.94 -4.79 -12.70
N GLN A 796 23.22 -4.43 -11.44
CA GLN A 796 22.63 -3.26 -10.82
C GLN A 796 23.50 -2.04 -11.12
N GLY A 797 22.91 -1.03 -11.75
CA GLY A 797 23.59 0.23 -11.97
C GLY A 797 22.83 1.44 -11.42
N PRO A 798 23.30 2.05 -10.34
CA PRO A 798 22.75 3.30 -9.81
C PRO A 798 22.69 4.46 -10.83
N PRO A 799 21.99 5.57 -10.53
CA PRO A 799 21.93 6.76 -11.38
C PRO A 799 23.31 7.29 -11.82
N GLY A 800 23.48 7.51 -13.12
CA GLY A 800 24.69 8.10 -13.70
C GLY A 800 25.90 7.17 -13.75
N THR A 801 25.74 5.88 -13.46
CA THR A 801 26.83 4.87 -13.48
C THR A 801 27.15 4.29 -14.86
N GLY A 802 26.36 4.65 -15.87
CA GLY A 802 26.61 4.22 -17.26
C GLY A 802 26.00 2.87 -17.63
N LYS A 803 24.89 2.44 -17.01
CA LYS A 803 24.16 1.21 -17.38
C LYS A 803 23.97 1.03 -18.89
N THR A 804 23.40 2.04 -19.56
CA THR A 804 23.15 1.98 -21.01
C THR A 804 24.44 1.91 -21.81
N TYR A 805 25.50 2.61 -21.37
CA TYR A 805 26.83 2.53 -21.99
C TYR A 805 27.39 1.11 -21.90
N LEU A 806 27.38 0.52 -20.70
CA LEU A 806 27.82 -0.87 -20.46
C LEU A 806 27.01 -1.85 -21.31
N GLY A 807 25.67 -1.79 -21.25
CA GLY A 807 24.78 -2.66 -22.01
C GLY A 807 25.03 -2.58 -23.51
N ALA A 808 25.15 -1.35 -24.05
CA ALA A 808 25.41 -1.14 -25.47
C ALA A 808 26.75 -1.74 -25.94
N HIS A 809 27.82 -1.57 -25.16
CA HIS A 809 29.14 -2.10 -25.50
C HIS A 809 29.23 -3.62 -25.35
N VAL A 810 28.58 -4.19 -24.33
CA VAL A 810 28.47 -5.66 -24.16
C VAL A 810 27.73 -6.27 -25.35
N ILE A 811 26.56 -5.73 -25.71
CA ILE A 811 25.78 -6.18 -26.87
C ILE A 811 26.63 -6.11 -28.15
N ALA A 812 27.24 -4.96 -28.42
CA ALA A 812 28.00 -4.75 -29.66
C ALA A 812 29.26 -5.63 -29.74
N SER A 813 29.96 -5.86 -28.62
CA SER A 813 31.10 -6.80 -28.55
C SER A 813 30.66 -8.24 -28.86
N LEU A 814 29.59 -8.72 -28.23
CA LEU A 814 29.08 -10.07 -28.45
C LEU A 814 28.61 -10.30 -29.90
N VAL A 815 27.93 -9.33 -30.52
CA VAL A 815 27.54 -9.43 -31.94
C VAL A 815 28.77 -9.48 -32.85
N ARG A 816 29.74 -8.58 -32.67
CA ARG A 816 30.93 -8.52 -33.54
C ARG A 816 31.86 -9.72 -33.40
N GLU A 817 32.09 -10.15 -32.17
CA GLU A 817 33.13 -11.15 -31.86
C GLU A 817 32.61 -12.58 -31.89
N ARG A 818 31.30 -12.76 -31.66
CA ARG A 818 30.67 -14.07 -31.50
C ARG A 818 29.50 -14.31 -32.45
N HIS A 819 29.09 -13.31 -33.25
CA HIS A 819 27.90 -13.37 -34.11
C HIS A 819 26.62 -13.72 -33.34
N TRP A 820 26.51 -13.24 -32.10
CA TRP A 820 25.36 -13.51 -31.26
C TRP A 820 24.08 -12.86 -31.79
N LYS A 821 22.96 -13.52 -31.54
CA LYS A 821 21.60 -13.07 -31.82
C LYS A 821 20.99 -12.55 -30.53
N ILE A 822 20.76 -11.25 -30.46
CA ILE A 822 20.42 -10.56 -29.21
C ILE A 822 19.06 -9.88 -29.31
N GLY A 823 18.20 -10.13 -28.31
CA GLY A 823 16.96 -9.39 -28.12
C GLY A 823 17.13 -8.27 -27.09
N VAL A 824 16.46 -7.14 -27.29
CA VAL A 824 16.35 -6.06 -26.29
C VAL A 824 14.89 -5.82 -25.95
N VAL A 825 14.55 -5.94 -24.67
CA VAL A 825 13.21 -5.70 -24.13
C VAL A 825 13.26 -4.77 -22.93
N ALA A 826 12.21 -3.98 -22.75
CA ALA A 826 11.99 -3.14 -21.57
C ALA A 826 10.49 -2.88 -21.38
N GLN A 827 10.12 -2.16 -20.31
CA GLN A 827 8.72 -1.83 -20.03
C GLN A 827 8.10 -0.86 -21.06
N SER A 828 8.91 -0.03 -21.73
CA SER A 828 8.43 0.96 -22.71
C SER A 828 9.24 0.97 -24.00
N HIS A 829 8.60 1.36 -25.11
CA HIS A 829 9.26 1.51 -26.41
C HIS A 829 10.43 2.49 -26.36
N ALA A 830 10.29 3.62 -25.65
CA ALA A 830 11.32 4.64 -25.56
C ALA A 830 12.62 4.12 -24.89
N VAL A 831 12.51 3.27 -23.87
CA VAL A 831 13.69 2.66 -23.23
C VAL A 831 14.40 1.70 -24.19
N VAL A 832 13.64 0.86 -24.91
CA VAL A 832 14.20 -0.03 -25.93
C VAL A 832 14.93 0.78 -27.00
N GLU A 833 14.29 1.81 -27.56
CA GLU A 833 14.84 2.66 -28.61
C GLU A 833 16.12 3.37 -28.17
N HIS A 834 16.17 3.85 -26.92
CA HIS A 834 17.36 4.49 -26.36
C HIS A 834 18.55 3.52 -26.27
N LEU A 835 18.34 2.27 -25.84
CA LEU A 835 19.40 1.28 -25.80
C LEU A 835 19.84 0.85 -27.21
N LEU A 836 18.91 0.62 -28.15
CA LEU A 836 19.26 0.32 -29.55
C LEU A 836 20.06 1.45 -30.20
N ALA A 837 19.66 2.70 -29.96
CA ALA A 837 20.38 3.85 -30.45
C ALA A 837 21.79 3.93 -29.85
N SER A 838 21.95 3.59 -28.58
CA SER A 838 23.26 3.51 -27.93
C SER A 838 24.12 2.39 -28.51
N VAL A 839 23.54 1.22 -28.84
CA VAL A 839 24.24 0.10 -29.49
C VAL A 839 24.79 0.52 -30.86
N ALA A 840 23.97 1.18 -31.68
CA ALA A 840 24.40 1.60 -33.01
C ALA A 840 25.33 2.81 -32.98
N ALA A 841 24.89 3.92 -32.38
CA ALA A 841 25.58 5.20 -32.47
C ALA A 841 26.74 5.35 -31.46
N THR A 842 26.59 4.83 -30.24
CA THR A 842 27.61 5.01 -29.18
C THR A 842 28.61 3.86 -29.17
N ALA A 843 28.14 2.61 -29.17
CA ALA A 843 29.01 1.45 -29.19
C ALA A 843 29.55 1.16 -30.60
N GLY A 844 28.93 1.68 -31.67
CA GLY A 844 29.41 1.58 -33.05
C GLY A 844 29.11 0.24 -33.71
N LEU A 845 27.94 -0.37 -33.44
CA LEU A 845 27.45 -1.51 -34.23
C LEU A 845 26.80 -0.99 -35.52
N ASP A 846 26.94 -1.73 -36.62
CA ASP A 846 26.30 -1.36 -37.88
C ASP A 846 24.78 -1.30 -37.72
N ALA A 847 24.16 -0.20 -38.17
CA ALA A 847 22.72 0.04 -38.06
C ALA A 847 21.90 -1.01 -38.84
N GLU A 848 22.48 -1.62 -39.88
CA GLU A 848 21.85 -2.73 -40.62
C GLU A 848 21.67 -3.98 -39.73
N LEU A 849 22.48 -4.14 -38.68
CA LEU A 849 22.40 -5.25 -37.73
C LEU A 849 21.50 -4.96 -36.52
N VAL A 850 20.88 -3.78 -36.45
CA VAL A 850 20.02 -3.36 -35.34
C VAL A 850 18.62 -3.06 -35.88
N GLY A 851 17.63 -3.89 -35.53
CA GLY A 851 16.27 -3.80 -36.09
C GLY A 851 15.19 -3.56 -35.04
N LYS A 852 14.17 -2.75 -35.36
CA LYS A 852 12.96 -2.61 -34.53
C LYS A 852 11.72 -2.25 -35.34
N VAL A 853 10.58 -2.82 -34.96
CA VAL A 853 9.25 -2.39 -35.45
C VAL A 853 8.78 -1.14 -34.68
N PRO A 854 8.28 -0.08 -35.35
CA PRO A 854 7.76 1.11 -34.69
C PRO A 854 6.58 0.84 -33.76
N GLN A 855 6.38 1.73 -32.78
CA GLN A 855 5.16 1.70 -31.96
C GLN A 855 3.93 1.95 -32.83
N THR A 856 2.86 1.17 -32.62
CA THR A 856 1.62 1.33 -33.38
C THR A 856 1.02 2.72 -33.14
N GLY A 857 0.75 3.46 -34.22
CA GLY A 857 0.19 4.81 -34.15
C GLY A 857 1.22 5.93 -33.98
N THR A 858 2.51 5.62 -34.10
CA THR A 858 3.60 6.60 -34.07
C THR A 858 4.36 6.56 -35.40
N GLU A 859 4.66 7.71 -35.98
CA GLU A 859 5.54 7.78 -37.15
C GLU A 859 6.99 7.56 -36.69
N PRO A 860 7.77 6.70 -37.38
CA PRO A 860 9.18 6.52 -37.06
C PRO A 860 9.96 7.81 -37.29
N ASP A 861 10.97 8.05 -36.45
CA ASP A 861 11.90 9.17 -36.63
C ASP A 861 12.78 8.92 -37.86
N ASP A 862 12.82 9.88 -38.80
CA ASP A 862 13.56 9.77 -40.06
C ASP A 862 15.09 9.60 -39.82
N ASP A 863 15.59 10.04 -38.66
CA ASP A 863 17.02 9.99 -38.28
C ASP A 863 17.35 8.90 -37.24
N CYS A 864 16.48 7.91 -37.04
CA CYS A 864 16.76 6.86 -36.04
C CYS A 864 18.01 6.03 -36.44
N PRO A 865 18.97 5.80 -35.51
CA PRO A 865 20.25 5.14 -35.82
C PRO A 865 20.14 3.61 -35.92
N TYR A 866 18.96 3.06 -36.17
CA TYR A 866 18.70 1.62 -36.32
C TYR A 866 17.74 1.37 -37.49
N THR A 867 17.72 0.15 -38.01
CA THR A 867 16.84 -0.27 -39.10
C THR A 867 15.38 -0.37 -38.65
N VAL A 868 14.50 0.42 -39.26
CA VAL A 868 13.05 0.35 -39.07
C VAL A 868 12.50 -0.86 -39.82
N LEU A 869 11.85 -1.77 -39.09
CA LEU A 869 11.27 -3.00 -39.65
C LEU A 869 9.80 -2.81 -39.99
N ASP A 870 9.36 -3.49 -41.06
CA ASP A 870 7.94 -3.61 -41.39
C ASP A 870 7.15 -4.30 -40.27
N LYS A 871 5.84 -4.08 -40.25
CA LYS A 871 4.95 -4.76 -39.31
C LYS A 871 5.13 -6.28 -39.42
N ASP A 872 5.37 -6.94 -38.28
CA ASP A 872 5.66 -8.38 -38.18
C ASP A 872 6.98 -8.82 -38.85
N GLY A 873 7.88 -7.90 -39.22
CA GLY A 873 9.12 -8.17 -39.95
C GLY A 873 10.31 -8.70 -39.13
N GLN A 874 10.12 -8.99 -37.84
CA GLN A 874 11.23 -9.45 -36.96
C GLN A 874 11.87 -10.76 -37.43
N LEU A 875 11.05 -11.73 -37.87
CA LEU A 875 11.55 -13.04 -38.31
C LEU A 875 12.36 -12.91 -39.61
N ASP A 876 11.89 -12.11 -40.57
CA ASP A 876 12.58 -11.89 -41.83
C ASP A 876 13.93 -11.21 -41.60
N PHE A 877 13.98 -10.23 -40.69
CA PHE A 877 15.23 -9.59 -40.27
C PHE A 877 16.21 -10.60 -39.64
N ALA A 878 15.72 -11.47 -38.75
CA ALA A 878 16.53 -12.49 -38.11
C ALA A 878 17.10 -13.52 -39.12
N LEU A 879 16.31 -13.90 -40.13
CA LEU A 879 16.75 -14.81 -41.19
C LEU A 879 17.80 -14.16 -42.11
N ALA A 880 17.66 -12.87 -42.42
CA ALA A 880 18.60 -12.15 -43.27
C ALA A 880 19.99 -11.98 -42.62
N HIS A 881 20.06 -11.94 -41.29
CA HIS A 881 21.29 -11.68 -40.52
C HIS A 881 21.74 -12.85 -39.64
N ALA A 882 21.28 -14.07 -39.95
CA ALA A 882 21.54 -15.25 -39.12
C ALA A 882 23.03 -15.60 -38.98
N ASP A 883 23.84 -15.31 -40.01
CA ASP A 883 25.28 -15.61 -40.04
C ASP A 883 26.15 -14.50 -39.43
N SER A 884 25.68 -13.25 -39.44
CA SER A 884 26.42 -12.09 -38.91
C SER A 884 26.18 -11.84 -37.43
N GLY A 885 25.11 -12.41 -36.88
CA GLY A 885 24.52 -11.94 -35.62
C GLY A 885 23.70 -10.66 -35.84
N PHE A 886 22.84 -10.32 -34.88
CA PHE A 886 21.98 -9.15 -34.95
C PHE A 886 21.44 -8.74 -33.57
N VAL A 887 20.87 -7.54 -33.51
CA VAL A 887 20.11 -7.03 -32.37
C VAL A 887 18.70 -6.70 -32.83
N VAL A 888 17.69 -7.23 -32.14
CA VAL A 888 16.28 -6.88 -32.38
C VAL A 888 15.63 -6.33 -31.12
N GLY A 889 14.98 -5.18 -31.21
CA GLY A 889 14.24 -4.60 -30.09
C GLY A 889 12.73 -4.80 -30.20
N GLY A 890 12.08 -5.03 -29.07
CA GLY A 890 10.64 -5.25 -29.01
C GLY A 890 10.07 -5.15 -27.59
N THR A 891 8.77 -5.37 -27.49
CA THR A 891 8.04 -5.51 -26.23
C THR A 891 8.06 -6.96 -25.75
N ALA A 892 7.68 -7.22 -24.50
CA ALA A 892 7.49 -8.58 -23.99
C ALA A 892 6.58 -9.43 -24.88
N TRP A 893 5.59 -8.80 -25.53
CA TRP A 893 4.67 -9.47 -26.45
C TRP A 893 5.35 -9.93 -27.75
N ASP A 894 6.36 -9.22 -28.22
CA ASP A 894 7.14 -9.61 -29.40
C ASP A 894 7.95 -10.88 -29.12
N PHE A 895 8.66 -10.91 -27.99
CA PHE A 895 9.50 -12.04 -27.59
C PHE A 895 8.68 -13.26 -27.09
N ALA A 896 7.48 -13.05 -26.57
CA ALA A 896 6.54 -14.14 -26.26
C ALA A 896 5.83 -14.72 -27.51
N ASN A 897 6.02 -14.14 -28.69
CA ASN A 897 5.33 -14.57 -29.92
C ASN A 897 6.27 -15.37 -30.84
N PRO A 898 6.11 -16.72 -30.92
CA PRO A 898 7.00 -17.57 -31.71
C PRO A 898 6.94 -17.32 -33.22
N ALA A 899 5.89 -16.65 -33.72
CA ALA A 899 5.80 -16.25 -35.12
C ALA A 899 6.69 -15.05 -35.46
N ARG A 900 7.09 -14.25 -34.46
CA ARG A 900 7.99 -13.10 -34.62
C ARG A 900 9.41 -13.44 -34.20
N VAL A 901 9.56 -14.09 -33.04
CA VAL A 901 10.85 -14.54 -32.50
C VAL A 901 10.69 -15.99 -32.07
N PRO A 902 11.25 -16.97 -32.81
CA PRO A 902 11.12 -18.38 -32.45
C PRO A 902 11.73 -18.71 -31.08
N VAL A 903 11.18 -19.73 -30.41
CA VAL A 903 11.62 -20.17 -29.08
C VAL A 903 13.11 -20.55 -29.10
N HIS A 904 13.87 -20.06 -28.12
CA HIS A 904 15.34 -20.21 -27.99
C HIS A 904 16.15 -19.88 -29.26
N SER A 905 15.64 -18.98 -30.11
CA SER A 905 16.35 -18.53 -31.33
C SER A 905 17.42 -17.48 -31.07
N LEU A 906 17.33 -16.80 -29.91
CA LEU A 906 18.30 -15.80 -29.47
C LEU A 906 19.31 -16.41 -28.49
N ASP A 907 20.58 -16.00 -28.60
CA ASP A 907 21.62 -16.38 -27.65
C ASP A 907 21.45 -15.64 -26.32
N LEU A 908 20.97 -14.39 -26.39
CA LEU A 908 20.80 -13.50 -25.24
C LEU A 908 19.53 -12.65 -25.38
N LEU A 909 18.78 -12.51 -24.29
CA LEU A 909 17.79 -11.45 -24.12
C LEU A 909 18.28 -10.46 -23.06
N VAL A 910 18.42 -9.21 -23.46
CA VAL A 910 18.76 -8.09 -22.57
C VAL A 910 17.47 -7.42 -22.12
N ILE A 911 17.26 -7.42 -20.81
CA ILE A 911 16.14 -6.73 -20.18
C ILE A 911 16.68 -5.43 -19.60
N ASP A 912 16.40 -4.31 -20.27
CA ASP A 912 16.77 -2.98 -19.77
C ASP A 912 15.67 -2.43 -18.83
N GLU A 913 16.09 -1.64 -17.85
CA GLU A 913 15.29 -1.25 -16.70
C GLU A 913 14.60 -2.45 -16.01
N ALA A 914 15.33 -3.56 -15.84
CA ALA A 914 14.87 -4.79 -15.20
C ALA A 914 14.44 -4.62 -13.73
N GLY A 915 14.65 -3.44 -13.13
CA GLY A 915 14.06 -3.05 -11.84
C GLY A 915 12.55 -2.73 -11.92
N GLN A 916 12.02 -2.52 -13.12
CA GLN A 916 10.61 -2.21 -13.41
C GLN A 916 9.90 -3.31 -14.22
N PHE A 917 10.60 -4.40 -14.54
CA PHE A 917 10.12 -5.45 -15.42
C PHE A 917 9.76 -6.72 -14.62
N SER A 918 8.47 -7.09 -14.61
CA SER A 918 7.93 -8.13 -13.71
C SER A 918 8.54 -9.51 -13.94
N LEU A 919 8.59 -10.35 -12.90
CA LEU A 919 8.99 -11.75 -13.04
C LEU A 919 8.09 -12.50 -14.03
N ALA A 920 6.77 -12.27 -14.01
CA ALA A 920 5.86 -12.87 -14.99
C ALA A 920 6.18 -12.45 -16.44
N SER A 921 6.47 -11.16 -16.67
CA SER A 921 6.86 -10.65 -18.00
C SER A 921 8.25 -11.16 -18.41
N THR A 922 9.15 -11.32 -17.44
CA THR A 922 10.48 -11.93 -17.61
C THR A 922 10.33 -13.37 -18.08
N ALA A 923 9.51 -14.17 -17.39
CA ALA A 923 9.22 -15.55 -17.76
C ALA A 923 8.62 -15.65 -19.18
N ALA A 924 7.65 -14.79 -19.49
CA ALA A 924 7.02 -14.75 -20.81
C ALA A 924 8.00 -14.39 -21.94
N ALA A 925 8.89 -13.42 -21.73
CA ALA A 925 9.83 -12.97 -22.77
C ALA A 925 11.06 -13.87 -22.89
N ALA A 926 11.50 -14.49 -21.79
CA ALA A 926 12.70 -15.33 -21.74
C ALA A 926 12.63 -16.56 -22.65
N VAL A 927 11.43 -17.05 -23.00
CA VAL A 927 11.24 -18.20 -23.91
C VAL A 927 11.91 -17.99 -25.28
N ALA A 928 12.15 -16.75 -25.71
CA ALA A 928 12.83 -16.44 -26.96
C ALA A 928 14.34 -16.71 -26.94
N ALA A 929 14.96 -16.78 -25.76
CA ALA A 929 16.40 -16.76 -25.59
C ALA A 929 16.94 -17.91 -24.74
N ARG A 930 18.26 -18.10 -24.80
CA ARG A 930 19.00 -19.06 -23.97
C ARG A 930 19.50 -18.43 -22.66
N ASN A 931 20.02 -17.20 -22.74
CA ASN A 931 20.57 -16.49 -21.59
C ASN A 931 19.86 -15.15 -21.37
N LEU A 932 19.91 -14.64 -20.14
CA LEU A 932 19.38 -13.32 -19.78
C LEU A 932 20.48 -12.40 -19.27
N LEU A 933 20.43 -11.11 -19.66
CA LEU A 933 21.17 -10.04 -19.02
C LEU A 933 20.19 -9.02 -18.45
N LEU A 934 20.12 -8.94 -17.12
CA LEU A 934 19.25 -8.01 -16.40
C LEU A 934 20.01 -6.71 -16.12
N LEU A 935 19.65 -5.63 -16.80
CA LEU A 935 20.20 -4.29 -16.60
C LEU A 935 19.16 -3.42 -15.91
N GLY A 936 19.46 -2.84 -14.76
CA GLY A 936 18.49 -1.99 -14.09
C GLY A 936 18.92 -1.54 -12.72
N ASP A 937 17.96 -1.03 -11.96
CA ASP A 937 18.16 -0.62 -10.58
C ASP A 937 16.87 -0.80 -9.77
N PRO A 938 16.78 -1.79 -8.86
CA PRO A 938 15.60 -2.01 -8.04
C PRO A 938 15.35 -0.87 -7.03
N GLN A 939 16.35 -0.02 -6.79
CA GLN A 939 16.27 1.13 -5.88
C GLN A 939 15.71 2.40 -6.56
N GLN A 940 15.40 2.33 -7.86
CA GLN A 940 14.64 3.36 -8.58
C GLN A 940 13.14 3.00 -8.59
N LEU A 941 12.33 3.67 -9.42
CA LEU A 941 10.87 3.47 -9.41
C LEU A 941 10.53 1.97 -9.53
N PRO A 942 9.70 1.42 -8.62
CA PRO A 942 9.29 0.02 -8.68
C PRO A 942 8.27 -0.21 -9.79
N GLN A 943 8.04 -1.49 -10.11
CA GLN A 943 6.91 -1.86 -10.94
C GLN A 943 5.57 -1.52 -10.26
N VAL A 944 4.60 -1.08 -11.06
CA VAL A 944 3.21 -0.91 -10.61
C VAL A 944 2.41 -2.17 -10.96
N SER A 945 1.89 -2.86 -9.94
CA SER A 945 0.92 -3.96 -10.06
C SER A 945 -0.45 -3.52 -9.53
N GLN A 946 -1.52 -4.15 -10.01
CA GLN A 946 -2.90 -3.91 -9.55
C GLN A 946 -3.54 -5.15 -8.91
N GLY A 947 -3.03 -6.36 -9.19
CA GLY A 947 -3.54 -7.63 -8.68
C GLY A 947 -2.93 -8.04 -7.34
N LEU A 948 -3.67 -8.85 -6.57
CA LEU A 948 -3.11 -9.60 -5.44
C LEU A 948 -2.69 -10.98 -5.93
N HIS A 949 -1.43 -11.32 -5.70
CA HIS A 949 -0.83 -12.59 -6.12
C HIS A 949 -0.46 -13.43 -4.90
N PRO A 950 -0.60 -14.77 -4.96
CA PRO A 950 -0.20 -15.65 -3.86
C PRO A 950 1.30 -15.54 -3.54
N GLU A 951 2.09 -15.37 -4.59
CA GLU A 951 3.53 -15.10 -4.54
C GLU A 951 3.83 -13.78 -5.25
N PRO A 952 4.89 -13.04 -4.87
CA PRO A 952 5.18 -11.72 -5.41
C PRO A 952 5.82 -11.77 -6.83
N VAL A 953 5.18 -12.49 -7.75
CA VAL A 953 5.56 -12.62 -9.17
C VAL A 953 5.35 -11.32 -9.96
N ASP A 954 4.66 -10.36 -9.34
CA ASP A 954 4.50 -8.99 -9.77
C ASP A 954 5.66 -8.07 -9.34
N GLN A 955 6.67 -8.58 -8.62
CA GLN A 955 7.93 -7.87 -8.42
C GLN A 955 8.84 -7.99 -9.64
N SER A 956 9.81 -7.09 -9.73
CA SER A 956 10.78 -7.11 -10.81
C SER A 956 11.85 -8.19 -10.61
N ALA A 957 12.42 -8.72 -11.70
CA ALA A 957 13.45 -9.76 -11.61
C ALA A 957 14.68 -9.32 -10.80
N LEU A 958 15.09 -8.05 -10.97
CA LEU A 958 16.17 -7.47 -10.14
C LEU A 958 15.74 -7.22 -8.69
N GLY A 959 14.47 -6.89 -8.43
CA GLY A 959 13.96 -6.75 -7.06
C GLY A 959 13.95 -8.09 -6.33
N TRP A 960 13.49 -9.16 -6.99
CA TRP A 960 13.45 -10.51 -6.42
C TRP A 960 14.85 -11.02 -6.04
N ILE A 961 15.82 -10.89 -6.94
CA ILE A 961 17.18 -11.38 -6.71
C ILE A 961 17.97 -10.57 -5.67
N SER A 962 17.65 -9.28 -5.51
CA SER A 962 18.28 -8.41 -4.52
C SER A 962 17.49 -8.32 -3.21
N ALA A 963 16.37 -9.03 -3.08
CA ALA A 963 15.51 -8.92 -1.91
C ALA A 963 16.29 -9.13 -0.60
N GLY A 964 16.16 -8.17 0.32
CA GLY A 964 16.93 -8.11 1.57
C GLY A 964 18.21 -7.27 1.50
N HIS A 965 18.60 -6.79 0.31
CA HIS A 965 19.80 -5.99 0.09
C HIS A 965 19.50 -4.79 -0.82
N ASP A 966 19.99 -3.60 -0.45
CA ASP A 966 19.87 -2.44 -1.34
C ASP A 966 20.89 -2.51 -2.49
N VAL A 967 22.01 -3.19 -2.23
CA VAL A 967 23.05 -3.46 -3.20
C VAL A 967 23.13 -4.95 -3.53
N LEU A 968 23.09 -5.26 -4.82
CA LEU A 968 23.14 -6.62 -5.35
C LEU A 968 24.30 -7.42 -4.73
N PRO A 969 24.02 -8.59 -4.12
CA PRO A 969 25.05 -9.49 -3.63
C PRO A 969 26.03 -9.86 -4.74
N ALA A 970 27.32 -9.92 -4.42
CA ALA A 970 28.35 -10.07 -5.44
C ALA A 970 28.17 -11.41 -6.18
N GLU A 971 27.85 -12.48 -5.47
CA GLU A 971 27.54 -13.83 -5.97
C GLU A 971 26.50 -13.88 -7.10
N LEU A 972 25.58 -12.91 -7.14
CA LEU A 972 24.45 -12.89 -8.08
C LEU A 972 24.69 -11.99 -9.30
N GLY A 973 25.72 -11.14 -9.28
CA GLY A 973 26.01 -10.25 -10.41
C GLY A 973 26.96 -9.09 -10.12
N TYR A 974 26.81 -8.00 -10.89
CA TYR A 974 27.68 -6.83 -10.81
C TYR A 974 26.95 -5.60 -10.27
N PHE A 975 27.61 -4.84 -9.39
CA PHE A 975 27.16 -3.52 -8.93
C PHE A 975 28.05 -2.41 -9.48
N LEU A 976 27.47 -1.44 -10.17
CA LEU A 976 28.21 -0.30 -10.73
C LEU A 976 28.43 0.77 -9.67
N ALA A 977 29.55 0.70 -8.96
CA ALA A 977 29.79 1.53 -7.78
C ALA A 977 30.13 3.01 -8.06
N GLN A 978 30.38 3.42 -9.31
CA GLN A 978 30.86 4.77 -9.63
C GLN A 978 29.88 5.55 -10.52
N THR A 979 29.33 6.66 -10.01
CA THR A 979 28.51 7.59 -10.79
C THR A 979 29.35 8.67 -11.47
N ARG A 980 29.13 8.90 -12.75
CA ARG A 980 29.74 10.00 -13.53
C ARG A 980 28.89 11.26 -13.54
N ARG A 981 27.71 11.24 -12.91
CA ARG A 981 26.79 12.38 -12.86
C ARG A 981 26.98 13.23 -11.61
N MET A 982 26.96 12.62 -10.43
CA MET A 982 26.85 13.36 -9.18
C MET A 982 28.23 13.72 -8.62
N HIS A 983 28.41 14.98 -8.20
CA HIS A 983 29.54 15.40 -7.39
C HIS A 983 29.60 14.59 -6.07
N PRO A 984 30.79 14.30 -5.48
CA PRO A 984 30.91 13.51 -4.24
C PRO A 984 29.95 13.90 -3.10
N ALA A 985 29.81 15.20 -2.85
CA ALA A 985 28.94 15.73 -1.79
C ALA A 985 27.44 15.46 -2.04
N LEU A 986 27.02 15.31 -3.30
CA LEU A 986 25.65 14.95 -3.68
C LEU A 986 25.47 13.43 -3.76
N ALA A 987 26.50 12.70 -4.20
CA ALA A 987 26.46 11.24 -4.27
C ALA A 987 26.36 10.60 -2.88
N ALA A 988 26.97 11.19 -1.85
CA ALA A 988 26.96 10.66 -0.47
C ALA A 988 25.56 10.45 0.12
N PRO A 989 24.66 11.47 0.20
CA PRO A 989 23.31 11.27 0.73
C PRO A 989 22.48 10.27 -0.10
N VAL A 990 22.62 10.27 -1.43
CA VAL A 990 21.96 9.28 -2.30
C VAL A 990 22.48 7.86 -2.02
N SER A 991 23.79 7.72 -1.81
CA SER A 991 24.46 6.47 -1.50
C SER A 991 23.98 5.89 -0.15
N THR A 992 23.87 6.72 0.88
CA THR A 992 23.32 6.33 2.18
C THR A 992 21.85 5.97 2.07
N LEU A 993 21.05 6.78 1.37
CA LEU A 993 19.61 6.59 1.23
C LEU A 993 19.27 5.26 0.53
N SER A 994 20.01 4.88 -0.50
CA SER A 994 19.57 3.82 -1.43
C SER A 994 20.61 2.78 -1.83
N TYR A 995 21.86 2.89 -1.40
CA TYR A 995 22.94 2.01 -1.88
C TYR A 995 23.95 1.62 -0.79
N GLU A 996 23.53 1.55 0.48
CA GLU A 996 24.39 1.12 1.62
C GLU A 996 25.72 1.88 1.72
N GLY A 997 25.79 3.12 1.23
CA GLY A 997 27.04 3.89 1.19
C GLY A 997 28.06 3.40 0.14
N ARG A 998 27.69 2.45 -0.74
CA ARG A 998 28.59 1.84 -1.73
C ARG A 998 28.69 2.61 -3.05
N LEU A 999 27.74 3.49 -3.37
CA LEU A 999 27.82 4.39 -4.52
C LEU A 999 28.80 5.54 -4.25
N ARG A 1000 29.70 5.81 -5.20
CA ARG A 1000 30.74 6.86 -5.12
C ARG A 1000 30.80 7.66 -6.41
N ALA A 1001 31.27 8.89 -6.34
CA ALA A 1001 31.48 9.72 -7.53
C ALA A 1001 32.76 9.30 -8.29
N HIS A 1002 32.67 9.23 -9.62
CA HIS A 1002 33.83 9.10 -10.51
C HIS A 1002 34.69 10.37 -10.43
N PRO A 1003 36.03 10.30 -10.57
CA PRO A 1003 36.91 11.47 -10.53
C PRO A 1003 36.47 12.63 -11.43
N ASP A 1004 35.96 12.35 -12.63
CA ASP A 1004 35.46 13.39 -13.55
C ASP A 1004 34.31 14.20 -12.94
N ALA A 1005 33.43 13.56 -12.18
CA ALA A 1005 32.31 14.24 -11.54
C ALA A 1005 32.75 15.18 -10.42
N ALA A 1006 33.88 14.88 -9.78
CA ALA A 1006 34.48 15.73 -8.75
C ALA A 1006 35.16 16.99 -9.33
N THR A 1007 35.37 17.07 -10.64
CA THR A 1007 35.96 18.27 -11.30
C THR A 1007 34.97 19.39 -11.57
N ARG A 1008 33.68 19.11 -11.42
CA ARG A 1008 32.59 20.08 -11.62
C ARG A 1008 32.65 21.19 -10.57
N HIS A 1009 32.19 22.39 -10.93
CA HIS A 1009 32.10 23.50 -9.97
C HIS A 1009 31.03 24.51 -10.35
N LEU A 1010 30.26 24.97 -9.35
CA LEU A 1010 29.33 26.09 -9.44
C LEU A 1010 29.63 27.09 -8.32
N ASP A 1011 29.82 28.37 -8.67
CA ASP A 1011 30.26 29.39 -7.71
C ASP A 1011 29.16 29.77 -6.67
N ALA A 1012 27.88 29.63 -7.01
CA ALA A 1012 26.78 30.19 -6.21
C ALA A 1012 26.31 29.34 -5.02
N VAL A 1013 26.47 28.02 -5.09
CA VAL A 1013 25.97 27.09 -4.06
C VAL A 1013 26.97 25.95 -3.85
N ALA A 1014 27.12 25.51 -2.60
CA ALA A 1014 27.91 24.32 -2.29
C ALA A 1014 27.30 23.06 -2.95
N ALA A 1015 28.14 22.16 -3.42
CA ALA A 1015 27.67 20.86 -3.90
C ALA A 1015 27.03 20.06 -2.76
N GLY A 1016 25.99 19.30 -3.07
CA GLY A 1016 25.30 18.45 -2.10
C GLY A 1016 23.79 18.57 -2.11
N LEU A 1017 23.17 17.95 -1.11
CA LEU A 1017 21.73 18.04 -0.86
C LEU A 1017 21.44 19.20 0.10
N HIS A 1018 20.44 20.02 -0.25
CA HIS A 1018 20.01 21.20 0.50
C HIS A 1018 18.54 21.06 0.90
N PRO A 1019 18.24 20.69 2.15
CA PRO A 1019 16.89 20.70 2.68
C PRO A 1019 16.39 22.15 2.86
N VAL A 1020 15.17 22.43 2.40
CA VAL A 1020 14.55 23.76 2.44
C VAL A 1020 13.16 23.64 3.08
N PRO A 1021 13.06 23.76 4.43
CA PRO A 1021 11.77 23.76 5.09
C PRO A 1021 10.96 25.02 4.74
N VAL A 1022 9.67 24.84 4.42
CA VAL A 1022 8.71 25.92 4.16
C VAL A 1022 7.45 25.65 4.98
N HIS A 1023 7.12 26.54 5.92
CA HIS A 1023 5.90 26.41 6.70
C HIS A 1023 4.68 26.89 5.89
N HIS A 1024 3.76 25.97 5.66
CA HIS A 1024 2.42 26.23 5.11
C HIS A 1024 1.44 25.22 5.73
N ASP A 1025 0.16 25.56 5.72
CA ASP A 1025 -0.90 24.74 6.32
C ASP A 1025 -2.05 24.56 5.33
N GLY A 1026 -2.71 23.40 5.37
CA GLY A 1026 -3.86 23.10 4.52
C GLY A 1026 -3.54 22.67 3.08
N ASP A 1027 -2.39 23.01 2.51
CA ASP A 1027 -1.97 22.63 1.14
C ASP A 1027 -1.83 21.12 0.95
N SER A 1028 -2.29 20.62 -0.20
CA SER A 1028 -2.43 19.17 -0.46
C SER A 1028 -1.69 18.72 -1.72
N THR A 1029 -2.15 19.12 -2.90
CA THR A 1029 -1.52 18.76 -4.19
C THR A 1029 -0.75 19.90 -4.83
N GLU A 1030 -0.86 21.10 -4.27
CA GLU A 1030 -0.12 22.29 -4.67
C GLU A 1030 0.13 23.18 -3.44
N SER A 1031 1.25 23.89 -3.44
CA SER A 1031 1.61 24.91 -2.46
C SER A 1031 2.24 26.11 -3.19
N PRO A 1032 1.54 27.26 -3.23
CA PRO A 1032 2.10 28.51 -3.75
C PRO A 1032 3.34 28.97 -2.96
N ALA A 1033 3.41 28.66 -1.66
CA ALA A 1033 4.55 29.01 -0.82
C ALA A 1033 5.82 28.25 -1.23
N GLU A 1034 5.70 26.94 -1.47
CA GLU A 1034 6.81 26.17 -2.04
C GLU A 1034 7.17 26.65 -3.44
N ALA A 1035 6.18 26.93 -4.31
CA ALA A 1035 6.43 27.42 -5.67
C ALA A 1035 7.21 28.74 -5.68
N GLN A 1036 6.87 29.68 -4.80
CA GLN A 1036 7.62 30.92 -4.64
C GLN A 1036 9.06 30.66 -4.15
N ARG A 1037 9.25 29.71 -3.22
CA ARG A 1037 10.59 29.32 -2.77
C ARG A 1037 11.41 28.68 -3.91
N VAL A 1038 10.79 27.92 -4.81
CA VAL A 1038 11.46 27.41 -6.02
C VAL A 1038 11.97 28.56 -6.89
N VAL A 1039 11.14 29.59 -7.13
CA VAL A 1039 11.55 30.79 -7.89
C VAL A 1039 12.76 31.46 -7.24
N GLU A 1040 12.73 31.69 -5.92
CA GLU A 1040 13.84 32.30 -5.17
C GLU A 1040 15.15 31.50 -5.33
N ILE A 1041 15.07 30.16 -5.28
CA ILE A 1041 16.24 29.30 -5.49
C ILE A 1041 16.77 29.45 -6.92
N VAL A 1042 15.89 29.43 -7.93
CA VAL A 1042 16.27 29.58 -9.35
C VAL A 1042 16.95 30.94 -9.60
N GLU A 1043 16.37 32.03 -9.13
CA GLU A 1043 16.94 33.37 -9.31
C GLU A 1043 18.29 33.52 -8.60
N SER A 1044 18.50 32.83 -7.47
CA SER A 1044 19.75 32.90 -6.71
C SER A 1044 20.96 32.27 -7.41
N VAL A 1045 20.72 31.35 -8.37
CA VAL A 1045 21.79 30.57 -9.04
C VAL A 1045 21.99 30.95 -10.51
N LEU A 1046 20.98 31.53 -11.16
CA LEU A 1046 21.05 31.88 -12.58
C LEU A 1046 22.16 32.89 -12.89
N GLY A 1047 22.81 32.71 -14.04
CA GLY A 1047 23.94 33.55 -14.47
C GLY A 1047 25.27 33.23 -13.76
N SER A 1048 25.26 32.36 -12.74
CA SER A 1048 26.46 31.93 -12.03
C SER A 1048 27.35 31.06 -12.91
N THR A 1049 28.66 31.10 -12.67
CA THR A 1049 29.65 30.37 -13.46
C THR A 1049 29.59 28.87 -13.19
N TRP A 1050 29.28 28.08 -14.22
CA TRP A 1050 29.36 26.62 -14.22
C TRP A 1050 30.62 26.14 -14.96
N ARG A 1051 31.37 25.23 -14.33
CA ARG A 1051 32.57 24.59 -14.90
C ARG A 1051 32.39 23.07 -15.00
N GLU A 1052 32.54 22.52 -16.20
CA GLU A 1052 32.50 21.08 -16.46
C GLU A 1052 33.40 20.74 -17.65
N GLY A 1053 34.26 19.72 -17.54
CA GLY A 1053 35.08 19.24 -18.66
C GLY A 1053 36.04 20.29 -19.25
N GLY A 1054 36.45 21.28 -18.46
CA GLY A 1054 37.30 22.40 -18.91
C GLY A 1054 36.56 23.53 -19.64
N ALA A 1055 35.24 23.40 -19.85
CA ALA A 1055 34.39 24.47 -20.34
C ALA A 1055 33.84 25.31 -19.18
N GLU A 1056 33.73 26.62 -19.39
CA GLU A 1056 33.15 27.58 -18.46
C GLU A 1056 32.03 28.35 -19.15
N ARG A 1057 30.84 28.39 -18.55
CA ARG A 1057 29.69 29.14 -19.06
C ARG A 1057 28.74 29.57 -17.94
N PRO A 1058 27.92 30.61 -18.13
CA PRO A 1058 26.85 30.92 -17.19
C PRO A 1058 25.80 29.81 -17.15
N LEU A 1059 25.21 29.61 -15.97
CA LEU A 1059 24.08 28.72 -15.73
C LEU A 1059 22.79 29.35 -16.29
N THR A 1060 22.01 28.56 -17.02
CA THR A 1060 20.75 28.98 -17.66
C THR A 1060 19.56 28.15 -17.16
N ASP A 1061 18.34 28.55 -17.54
CA ASP A 1061 17.11 27.82 -17.19
C ASP A 1061 17.17 26.32 -17.54
N ASP A 1062 17.81 25.97 -18.67
CA ASP A 1062 17.97 24.58 -19.13
C ASP A 1062 18.80 23.72 -18.16
N ASP A 1063 19.62 24.32 -17.31
CA ASP A 1063 20.47 23.63 -16.33
C ASP A 1063 19.74 23.24 -15.05
N ILE A 1064 18.45 23.55 -14.95
CA ILE A 1064 17.63 23.32 -13.76
C ILE A 1064 16.46 22.41 -14.11
N ILE A 1065 16.23 21.42 -13.26
CA ILE A 1065 15.02 20.59 -13.27
C ILE A 1065 14.28 20.79 -11.95
N VAL A 1066 12.96 21.02 -12.03
CA VAL A 1066 12.08 20.97 -10.88
C VAL A 1066 11.20 19.72 -10.95
N VAL A 1067 11.29 18.89 -9.92
CA VAL A 1067 10.55 17.65 -9.77
C VAL A 1067 9.49 17.82 -8.71
N THR A 1068 8.26 17.40 -9.00
CA THR A 1068 7.18 17.44 -8.03
C THR A 1068 6.27 16.20 -8.16
N PRO A 1069 5.69 15.69 -7.07
CA PRO A 1069 4.87 14.47 -7.12
C PRO A 1069 3.47 14.68 -7.72
N TYR A 1070 3.01 15.94 -7.85
CA TYR A 1070 1.65 16.28 -8.28
C TYR A 1070 1.65 17.18 -9.52
N ASN A 1071 0.72 16.95 -10.45
CA ASN A 1071 0.55 17.78 -11.64
C ASN A 1071 0.07 19.21 -11.29
N ALA A 1072 -0.76 19.36 -10.25
CA ALA A 1072 -1.19 20.68 -9.77
C ALA A 1072 0.01 21.52 -9.32
N GLN A 1073 0.90 20.95 -8.50
CA GLN A 1073 2.14 21.63 -8.13
C GLN A 1073 3.06 21.90 -9.32
N LEU A 1074 3.10 21.01 -10.33
CA LEU A 1074 3.85 21.25 -11.56
C LEU A 1074 3.34 22.52 -12.25
N ALA A 1075 2.02 22.65 -12.41
CA ALA A 1075 1.39 23.82 -13.00
C ALA A 1075 1.67 25.07 -12.16
N CYS A 1076 1.45 25.01 -10.84
CA CYS A 1076 1.70 26.11 -9.90
C CYS A 1076 3.15 26.62 -9.98
N VAL A 1077 4.14 25.72 -9.95
CA VAL A 1077 5.56 26.07 -10.05
C VAL A 1077 5.89 26.64 -11.43
N HIS A 1078 5.37 26.04 -12.50
CA HIS A 1078 5.60 26.53 -13.86
C HIS A 1078 5.02 27.93 -14.07
N GLU A 1079 3.82 28.21 -13.56
CA GLU A 1079 3.21 29.54 -13.60
C GLU A 1079 4.02 30.57 -12.81
N ALA A 1080 4.47 30.21 -11.59
CA ALA A 1080 5.32 31.07 -10.77
C ALA A 1080 6.65 31.41 -11.47
N LEU A 1081 7.31 30.41 -12.07
CA LEU A 1081 8.55 30.61 -12.83
C LEU A 1081 8.31 31.44 -14.10
N ALA A 1082 7.23 31.19 -14.84
CA ALA A 1082 6.89 31.97 -16.02
C ALA A 1082 6.61 33.44 -15.67
N ALA A 1083 5.90 33.70 -14.57
CA ALA A 1083 5.65 35.04 -14.05
C ALA A 1083 6.95 35.77 -13.63
N ALA A 1084 7.93 35.03 -13.13
CA ALA A 1084 9.26 35.53 -12.80
C ALA A 1084 10.20 35.69 -14.02
N GLY A 1085 9.78 35.23 -15.22
CA GLY A 1085 10.57 35.34 -16.46
C GLY A 1085 11.44 34.13 -16.79
N HIS A 1086 11.18 32.97 -16.17
CA HIS A 1086 11.93 31.71 -16.33
C HIS A 1086 11.10 30.55 -16.91
N PRO A 1087 10.37 30.71 -18.02
CA PRO A 1087 9.48 29.67 -18.54
C PRO A 1087 10.22 28.45 -19.14
N GLN A 1088 11.54 28.53 -19.31
CA GLN A 1088 12.34 27.43 -19.90
C GLN A 1088 12.82 26.43 -18.84
N VAL A 1089 12.65 26.72 -17.54
CA VAL A 1089 13.00 25.79 -16.48
C VAL A 1089 12.12 24.53 -16.61
N ARG A 1090 12.76 23.37 -16.60
CA ARG A 1090 12.07 22.11 -16.86
C ARG A 1090 11.33 21.64 -15.61
N VAL A 1091 9.99 21.74 -15.61
CA VAL A 1091 9.12 21.24 -14.52
C VAL A 1091 8.41 19.95 -14.93
N GLY A 1092 8.32 18.99 -14.02
CA GLY A 1092 7.77 17.66 -14.31
C GLY A 1092 7.65 16.74 -13.10
N THR A 1093 6.94 15.63 -13.27
CA THR A 1093 6.93 14.53 -12.30
C THR A 1093 8.18 13.66 -12.44
N VAL A 1094 8.47 12.85 -11.41
CA VAL A 1094 9.62 11.93 -11.37
C VAL A 1094 9.68 11.06 -12.64
N ASP A 1095 8.54 10.54 -13.08
CA ASP A 1095 8.40 9.66 -14.25
C ASP A 1095 8.82 10.36 -15.56
N LYS A 1096 8.60 11.68 -15.71
CA LYS A 1096 8.96 12.46 -16.91
C LYS A 1096 10.47 12.69 -17.05
N PHE A 1097 11.21 12.63 -15.95
CA PHE A 1097 12.64 12.89 -15.90
C PHE A 1097 13.51 11.64 -15.82
N GLN A 1098 12.94 10.45 -15.99
CA GLN A 1098 13.74 9.23 -16.11
C GLN A 1098 14.77 9.38 -17.24
N GLY A 1099 16.02 8.99 -16.96
CA GLY A 1099 17.15 9.18 -17.88
C GLY A 1099 17.68 10.62 -18.04
N ARG A 1100 16.96 11.66 -17.63
CA ARG A 1100 17.40 13.07 -17.77
C ARG A 1100 18.30 13.52 -16.61
N GLU A 1101 19.05 14.61 -16.83
CA GLU A 1101 19.92 15.23 -15.83
C GLU A 1101 20.01 16.76 -16.01
N ALA A 1102 20.47 17.44 -14.96
CA ALA A 1102 20.60 18.89 -14.85
C ALA A 1102 21.76 19.26 -13.91
N VAL A 1103 22.25 20.50 -13.96
CA VAL A 1103 23.24 20.97 -12.98
C VAL A 1103 22.62 20.97 -11.58
N LEU A 1104 21.37 21.46 -11.50
CA LEU A 1104 20.58 21.54 -10.27
C LEU A 1104 19.25 20.79 -10.41
N ALA A 1105 18.83 20.12 -9.33
CA ALA A 1105 17.50 19.55 -9.20
C ALA A 1105 16.80 20.17 -7.99
N ILE A 1106 15.53 20.52 -8.13
CA ILE A 1106 14.72 21.05 -7.03
C ILE A 1106 13.51 20.12 -6.89
N VAL A 1107 13.31 19.55 -5.71
CA VAL A 1107 12.15 18.69 -5.39
C VAL A 1107 11.18 19.51 -4.55
N SER A 1108 9.92 19.64 -4.97
CA SER A 1108 8.87 20.33 -4.21
C SER A 1108 7.75 19.34 -3.88
N LEU A 1109 7.49 19.12 -2.59
CA LEU A 1109 6.58 18.09 -2.09
C LEU A 1109 5.11 18.53 -2.01
N ALA A 1110 4.84 19.84 -1.95
CA ALA A 1110 3.53 20.51 -1.92
C ALA A 1110 2.65 20.27 -0.69
N ALA A 1111 2.56 19.03 -0.19
CA ALA A 1111 1.65 18.72 0.92
C ALA A 1111 2.14 19.33 2.24
N SER A 1112 1.23 19.96 2.98
CA SER A 1112 1.55 20.58 4.28
C SER A 1112 1.85 19.54 5.34
N SER A 1113 1.10 18.45 5.38
CA SER A 1113 1.22 17.41 6.42
C SER A 1113 0.82 16.05 5.87
N ALA A 1114 1.02 14.99 6.66
CA ALA A 1114 0.60 13.64 6.30
C ALA A 1114 -0.91 13.52 6.03
N GLU A 1115 -1.73 14.33 6.71
CA GLU A 1115 -3.18 14.38 6.52
C GLU A 1115 -3.56 14.98 5.16
N TYR A 1116 -2.79 15.97 4.71
CA TYR A 1116 -2.99 16.62 3.42
C TYR A 1116 -2.27 15.91 2.27
N ALA A 1117 -1.59 14.78 2.50
CA ALA A 1117 -0.96 13.97 1.45
C ALA A 1117 -1.98 12.96 0.88
N PRO A 1118 -2.65 13.24 -0.25
CA PRO A 1118 -3.82 12.47 -0.68
C PRO A 1118 -3.51 11.05 -1.16
N ARG A 1119 -2.26 10.80 -1.57
CA ARG A 1119 -1.75 9.47 -1.96
C ARG A 1119 -1.09 8.74 -0.79
N GLY A 1120 -1.23 9.28 0.42
CA GLY A 1120 -0.53 8.84 1.62
C GLY A 1120 0.94 9.25 1.62
N MET A 1121 1.54 9.23 2.82
CA MET A 1121 2.94 9.56 3.00
C MET A 1121 3.88 8.58 2.28
N GLY A 1122 3.57 7.28 2.27
CA GLY A 1122 4.41 6.30 1.58
C GLY A 1122 4.55 6.52 0.08
N PHE A 1123 3.63 7.26 -0.57
CA PHE A 1123 3.84 7.74 -1.94
C PHE A 1123 4.74 8.98 -1.99
N LEU A 1124 4.49 9.96 -1.11
CA LEU A 1124 5.11 11.28 -1.14
C LEU A 1124 6.60 11.23 -0.81
N ILE A 1125 6.95 10.48 0.24
CA ILE A 1125 8.32 10.33 0.75
C ILE A 1125 8.96 8.99 0.36
N MET A 1126 8.42 8.33 -0.66
CA MET A 1126 8.94 7.05 -1.16
C MET A 1126 10.43 7.16 -1.48
N LYS A 1127 11.25 6.36 -0.77
CA LYS A 1127 12.72 6.29 -0.94
C LYS A 1127 13.13 6.23 -2.41
N ASN A 1128 12.51 5.34 -3.20
CA ASN A 1128 12.79 5.16 -4.62
C ASN A 1128 12.53 6.43 -5.45
N ARG A 1129 11.47 7.18 -5.15
CA ARG A 1129 11.14 8.44 -5.87
C ARG A 1129 12.11 9.55 -5.49
N LEU A 1130 12.44 9.67 -4.21
CA LEU A 1130 13.40 10.66 -3.72
C LEU A 1130 14.80 10.40 -4.29
N ASN A 1131 15.25 9.14 -4.31
CA ASN A 1131 16.48 8.72 -4.96
C ASN A 1131 16.49 9.18 -6.43
N VAL A 1132 15.43 8.89 -7.19
CA VAL A 1132 15.34 9.29 -8.59
C VAL A 1132 15.30 10.80 -8.77
N ALA A 1133 14.62 11.55 -7.90
CA ALA A 1133 14.49 13.00 -8.00
C ALA A 1133 15.81 13.73 -7.67
N VAL A 1134 16.44 13.37 -6.54
CA VAL A 1134 17.70 13.97 -6.08
C VAL A 1134 18.85 13.65 -7.03
N SER A 1135 18.91 12.41 -7.54
CA SER A 1135 19.98 11.96 -8.44
C SER A 1135 19.89 12.48 -9.88
N ARG A 1136 18.96 13.40 -10.18
CA ARG A 1136 18.95 14.16 -11.45
C ARG A 1136 19.98 15.28 -11.48
N ALA A 1137 20.38 15.79 -10.32
CA ALA A 1137 21.38 16.83 -10.23
C ALA A 1137 22.79 16.30 -10.49
N LYS A 1138 23.62 17.13 -11.12
CA LYS A 1138 25.07 16.93 -11.22
C LYS A 1138 25.81 17.53 -10.02
N TRP A 1139 25.38 18.71 -9.56
CA TRP A 1139 26.08 19.50 -8.55
C TRP A 1139 25.34 19.56 -7.21
N ALA A 1140 24.11 20.08 -7.21
CA ALA A 1140 23.33 20.23 -5.99
C ALA A 1140 21.84 19.93 -6.20
N ALA A 1141 21.20 19.39 -5.17
CA ALA A 1141 19.77 19.11 -5.16
C ALA A 1141 19.12 19.85 -3.98
N TYR A 1142 17.96 20.46 -4.20
CA TYR A 1142 17.15 21.07 -3.15
C TYR A 1142 15.93 20.20 -2.88
N VAL A 1143 15.56 20.04 -1.61
CA VAL A 1143 14.28 19.40 -1.21
C VAL A 1143 13.48 20.45 -0.46
N VAL A 1144 12.45 20.99 -1.11
CA VAL A 1144 11.49 21.94 -0.56
C VAL A 1144 10.31 21.16 0.01
N TYR A 1145 10.04 21.32 1.30
CA TYR A 1145 9.05 20.52 2.02
C TYR A 1145 8.47 21.27 3.23
N SER A 1146 7.28 20.89 3.65
CA SER A 1146 6.75 21.29 4.96
C SER A 1146 7.35 20.48 6.11
N PRO A 1147 7.85 21.11 7.19
CA PRO A 1147 8.34 20.41 8.38
C PRO A 1147 7.34 19.43 9.01
N GLN A 1148 6.04 19.73 8.94
CA GLN A 1148 4.98 18.88 9.51
C GLN A 1148 4.93 17.48 8.84
N LEU A 1149 5.52 17.30 7.66
CA LEU A 1149 5.67 15.98 7.04
C LEU A 1149 6.51 15.02 7.88
N THR A 1150 7.45 15.54 8.69
CA THR A 1150 8.30 14.75 9.60
C THR A 1150 7.63 14.45 10.94
N GLU A 1151 6.46 15.02 11.20
CA GLU A 1151 5.85 15.07 12.54
C GLU A 1151 4.70 14.07 12.75
N HIS A 1152 4.45 13.18 11.81
CA HIS A 1152 3.39 12.17 11.92
C HIS A 1152 3.95 10.82 12.39
N LEU A 1153 3.08 9.96 12.91
CA LEU A 1153 3.43 8.56 13.20
C LEU A 1153 2.79 7.64 12.16
N PRO A 1154 3.58 6.91 11.34
CA PRO A 1154 3.05 5.91 10.42
C PRO A 1154 2.29 4.79 11.15
N HIS A 1155 1.35 4.15 10.47
CA HIS A 1155 0.57 3.03 11.04
C HIS A 1155 1.20 1.65 10.81
N ARG A 1156 2.19 1.56 9.90
CA ARG A 1156 2.87 0.32 9.51
C ARG A 1156 4.38 0.44 9.69
N PRO A 1157 5.09 -0.65 10.03
CA PRO A 1157 6.55 -0.68 10.14
C PRO A 1157 7.28 -0.13 8.92
N GLU A 1158 6.84 -0.50 7.72
CA GLU A 1158 7.47 -0.06 6.47
C GLU A 1158 7.39 1.46 6.33
N GLY A 1159 6.27 2.06 6.75
CA GLY A 1159 6.11 3.51 6.77
C GLY A 1159 7.03 4.20 7.78
N VAL A 1160 7.40 3.54 8.88
CA VAL A 1160 8.39 4.06 9.85
C VAL A 1160 9.77 4.12 9.19
N ALA A 1161 10.17 3.05 8.49
CA ALA A 1161 11.44 3.02 7.75
C ALA A 1161 11.48 4.10 6.66
N GLU A 1162 10.40 4.27 5.89
CA GLU A 1162 10.29 5.33 4.88
C GLU A 1162 10.39 6.73 5.50
N LEU A 1163 9.69 6.98 6.60
CA LEU A 1163 9.75 8.26 7.31
C LEU A 1163 11.13 8.49 7.92
N SER A 1164 11.74 7.46 8.49
CA SER A 1164 13.10 7.50 9.05
C SER A 1164 14.11 7.89 7.97
N ALA A 1165 14.04 7.24 6.81
CA ALA A 1165 14.88 7.56 5.66
C ALA A 1165 14.68 9.01 5.18
N PHE A 1166 13.44 9.50 5.17
CA PHE A 1166 13.14 10.89 4.81
C PHE A 1166 13.67 11.90 5.84
N ILE A 1167 13.47 11.67 7.14
CA ILE A 1167 14.02 12.53 8.21
C ILE A 1167 15.55 12.58 8.09
N THR A 1168 16.18 11.42 7.94
CA THR A 1168 17.64 11.31 7.75
C THR A 1168 18.11 12.09 6.52
N LEU A 1169 17.33 12.07 5.43
CA LEU A 1169 17.64 12.79 4.20
C LEU A 1169 17.56 14.32 4.38
N VAL A 1170 16.58 14.83 5.12
CA VAL A 1170 16.30 16.28 5.24
C VAL A 1170 16.86 16.93 6.50
N GLU A 1171 17.29 16.16 7.49
CA GLU A 1171 17.86 16.65 8.75
C GLU A 1171 19.28 16.14 9.02
N GLY A 1172 19.70 15.07 8.33
CA GLY A 1172 21.03 14.45 8.49
C GLY A 1172 21.04 13.26 9.45
N THR A 1173 22.22 12.63 9.57
CA THR A 1173 22.53 11.67 10.62
C THR A 1173 23.32 12.44 11.68
N GLU A 1174 22.71 12.70 12.85
CA GLU A 1174 23.45 13.16 14.02
C GLU A 1174 24.20 12.02 14.71
#